data_AF-A0A7K0K4I0-F1
#
_entry.id   AF-A0A7K0K4I0-F1
#
_cell.length_a   1.000
_cell.length_b   1.000
_cell.length_c   1.000
_cell.angle_alpha   90.00
_cell.angle_beta   90.00
_cell.angle_gamma   90.00
#
_symmetry.space_group_name_H-M   'P 1'
#
loop_
_entity.id
_entity.type
_entity.pdbx_description
1 polymer ?
#
loop_
_entity_poly.entity_id
_entity_poly.type
_entity_poly.pdbx_seq_one_letter_code
_entity_poly.pdbx_strand_id
1 'polypeptide(L)'
;MKSEKTVPRILLALAVAVPLGFWGLFFLLPTVKLIWLGISGGVLPGSLSFGEAWREILGRGRTWSVLFWTLAMGLAGTMFSVVLGVAGAWVLYGLRLPGRRVFRALLGVPFVLPSVVVGVAFQNLLAASGPLGFLGLEGTRTAIVLGMVFFNFSLVARVVGNAWVRLDPRVVWAARVLGATPARAFLTVTLPRLLPSILAAGSLVFLYCITSYGLVRVLGGVKVTTLEVEIYLETAAYLNLPGAAVLSIIQILIVLVALGINSLARARFERAAGELREVAPRAIGREDWVALVLFGFGFLLVVVPLAGLVVASLRRGGEWTLDNFAALGRPGLVASLPGTALEAAGYSLLVGLISTLITLAMGLSVAVVLSRRVHSPLWRRTQEFLDVLMASPQGVSAVTVGFGMLITLQAPPFSMSANAFFLGGVASIVALPLVLRSVLPTMRAIRPRMLDAAATLGASPLRVFWTLEFPVLFRVSGVGAGFAFAIALGEFGATSFLARPLSPTLPVAIFALSSKPEIVAQGASSAASVLLAGLCALAMFLAESVSGGVSLRHLGQATSGYAALRRQVPTRWLLSSKVDGSERSQRSLRVGFPGARSLRVGFPGARSLRVRPLWCNERSECNQKGLTPRRSDQIFKESTNG
;
A
#
# COMPACT_ATOMS: atom_id res chain seq x y z
N MET A 1 -11.26 -5.50 -38.62
CA MET A 1 -11.95 -6.02 -37.42
C MET A 1 -12.15 -7.53 -37.54
N LYS A 2 -11.18 -8.35 -37.12
CA LYS A 2 -11.25 -9.82 -36.86
C LYS A 2 -9.82 -10.36 -36.70
N SER A 3 -9.15 -9.97 -35.62
CA SER A 3 -7.92 -10.64 -35.15
C SER A 3 -7.58 -10.16 -33.73
N GLU A 4 -8.57 -10.13 -32.83
CA GLU A 4 -8.27 -10.20 -31.40
C GLU A 4 -7.83 -11.64 -31.11
N LYS A 5 -6.56 -11.95 -31.44
CA LYS A 5 -5.94 -13.20 -31.01
C LYS A 5 -5.71 -13.07 -29.51
N THR A 6 -6.73 -13.51 -28.80
CA THR A 6 -6.83 -13.75 -27.37
C THR A 6 -5.51 -14.27 -26.79
N VAL A 7 -4.99 -13.61 -25.76
CA VAL A 7 -4.44 -14.36 -24.63
C VAL A 7 -5.44 -15.50 -24.37
N PRO A 8 -5.02 -16.79 -24.30
CA PRO A 8 -5.96 -17.89 -24.18
C PRO A 8 -7.01 -17.52 -23.13
N ARG A 9 -8.29 -17.42 -23.50
CA ARG A 9 -9.35 -17.00 -22.57
C ARG A 9 -9.32 -17.82 -21.29
N ILE A 10 -8.87 -19.08 -21.42
CA ILE A 10 -8.57 -20.02 -20.36
C ILE A 10 -7.51 -19.49 -19.37
N LEU A 11 -6.39 -18.93 -19.84
CA LEU A 11 -5.37 -18.35 -18.96
C LEU A 11 -5.86 -17.12 -18.22
N LEU A 12 -6.65 -16.27 -18.88
CA LEU A 12 -7.26 -15.10 -18.23
C LEU A 12 -8.33 -15.53 -17.21
N ALA A 13 -9.13 -16.55 -17.54
CA ALA A 13 -10.11 -17.11 -16.64
C ALA A 13 -9.44 -17.76 -15.42
N LEU A 14 -8.38 -18.53 -15.61
CA LEU A 14 -7.60 -19.13 -14.52
C LEU A 14 -6.95 -18.07 -13.62
N ALA A 15 -6.44 -16.98 -14.21
CA ALA A 15 -5.83 -15.86 -13.50
C ALA A 15 -6.79 -15.12 -12.55
N VAL A 16 -8.10 -15.31 -12.73
CA VAL A 16 -9.16 -14.78 -11.86
C VAL A 16 -9.77 -15.87 -10.98
N ALA A 17 -10.06 -17.04 -11.55
CA ALA A 17 -10.71 -18.15 -10.84
C ALA A 17 -9.88 -18.67 -9.67
N VAL A 18 -8.55 -18.79 -9.83
CA VAL A 18 -7.68 -19.26 -8.73
C VAL A 18 -7.65 -18.27 -7.57
N PRO A 19 -7.37 -16.96 -7.78
CA PRO A 19 -7.48 -15.98 -6.70
C PRO A 19 -8.87 -15.89 -6.06
N LEU A 20 -9.93 -15.97 -6.86
CA LEU A 20 -11.31 -15.97 -6.35
C LEU A 20 -11.61 -17.21 -5.51
N GLY A 21 -11.18 -18.40 -5.94
CA GLY A 21 -11.35 -19.64 -5.18
C GLY A 21 -10.59 -19.61 -3.86
N PHE A 22 -9.35 -19.10 -3.88
CA PHE A 22 -8.55 -18.91 -2.67
C PHE A 22 -9.19 -17.89 -1.71
N TRP A 23 -9.60 -16.73 -2.21
CA TRP A 23 -10.33 -15.72 -1.43
C TRP A 23 -11.65 -16.28 -0.89
N GLY A 24 -12.35 -17.08 -1.69
CA GLY A 24 -13.58 -17.77 -1.29
C GLY A 24 -13.35 -18.73 -0.13
N LEU A 25 -12.31 -19.58 -0.22
CA LEU A 25 -11.99 -20.58 0.77
C LEU A 25 -11.44 -19.99 2.07
N PHE A 26 -10.47 -19.07 1.98
CA PHE A 26 -9.78 -18.58 3.17
C PHE A 26 -10.40 -17.30 3.76
N PHE A 27 -11.26 -16.57 3.04
CA PHE A 27 -11.87 -15.34 3.56
C PHE A 27 -13.40 -15.40 3.58
N LEU A 28 -14.05 -15.65 2.44
CA LEU A 28 -15.51 -15.63 2.36
C LEU A 28 -16.15 -16.70 3.25
N LEU A 29 -15.70 -17.95 3.12
CA LEU A 29 -16.25 -19.08 3.88
C LEU A 29 -16.08 -18.90 5.41
N PRO A 30 -14.90 -18.51 5.92
CA PRO A 30 -14.72 -18.15 7.33
C PRO A 30 -15.64 -17.03 7.79
N THR A 31 -15.76 -15.97 7.00
CA THR A 31 -16.60 -14.82 7.35
C THR A 31 -18.08 -15.18 7.38
N VAL A 32 -18.56 -15.96 6.39
CA VAL A 32 -19.96 -16.40 6.31
C VAL A 32 -20.32 -17.32 7.48
N LYS A 33 -19.48 -18.31 7.81
CA LYS A 33 -19.74 -19.21 8.94
C LYS A 33 -19.66 -18.50 10.28
N LEU A 34 -18.78 -17.49 10.42
CA LEU A 34 -18.74 -16.62 11.59
C LEU A 34 -20.04 -15.81 11.72
N ILE A 35 -20.51 -15.18 10.64
CA ILE A 35 -21.78 -14.44 10.65
C ILE A 35 -22.93 -15.38 10.99
N TRP A 36 -22.95 -16.57 10.39
CA TRP A 36 -23.93 -17.59 10.66
C TRP A 36 -23.94 -17.99 12.15
N LEU A 37 -22.77 -18.30 12.72
CA LEU A 37 -22.63 -18.67 14.13
C LEU A 37 -23.14 -17.56 15.07
N GLY A 38 -22.83 -16.29 14.77
CA GLY A 38 -23.30 -15.16 15.57
C GLY A 38 -24.80 -14.91 15.46
N ILE A 39 -25.45 -15.33 14.36
CA ILE A 39 -26.92 -15.24 14.21
C ILE A 39 -27.61 -16.44 14.85
N SER A 40 -27.13 -17.66 14.59
CA SER A 40 -27.78 -18.91 15.01
C SER A 40 -27.58 -19.25 16.48
N GLY A 41 -26.52 -18.76 17.12
CA GLY A 41 -26.18 -19.07 18.52
C GLY A 41 -25.65 -20.49 18.75
N GLY A 42 -26.03 -21.45 17.90
CA GLY A 42 -25.61 -22.85 17.98
C GLY A 42 -24.34 -23.20 17.19
N VAL A 43 -23.49 -24.02 17.81
CA VAL A 43 -22.35 -24.71 17.15
C VAL A 43 -22.82 -25.97 16.41
N LEU A 44 -23.93 -26.58 16.85
CA LEU A 44 -24.50 -27.80 16.25
C LEU A 44 -25.75 -27.49 15.40
N PRO A 45 -25.97 -28.21 14.28
CA PRO A 45 -27.23 -28.15 13.56
C PRO A 45 -28.38 -28.63 14.48
N GLY A 46 -29.28 -27.72 14.87
CA GLY A 46 -30.48 -28.03 15.66
C GLY A 46 -30.61 -27.27 16.99
N SER A 47 -29.52 -26.75 17.57
CA SER A 47 -29.57 -25.86 18.74
C SER A 47 -29.70 -24.40 18.27
N LEU A 48 -30.85 -24.04 17.70
CA LEU A 48 -31.09 -22.68 17.21
C LEU A 48 -31.56 -21.80 18.37
N SER A 49 -30.65 -21.04 18.97
CA SER A 49 -30.96 -20.03 19.98
C SER A 49 -30.77 -18.62 19.41
N PHE A 50 -31.59 -18.28 18.41
CA PHE A 50 -31.52 -16.99 17.74
C PHE A 50 -31.64 -15.84 18.75
N GLY A 51 -30.59 -15.04 18.83
CA GLY A 51 -30.56 -13.83 19.66
C GLY A 51 -30.22 -14.04 21.13
N GLU A 52 -30.06 -15.26 21.65
CA GLU A 52 -29.60 -15.46 23.03
C GLU A 52 -28.18 -14.93 23.23
N ALA A 53 -27.26 -15.31 22.34
CA ALA A 53 -25.90 -14.79 22.34
C ALA A 53 -25.86 -13.25 22.22
N TRP A 54 -26.77 -12.67 21.44
CA TRP A 54 -26.91 -11.21 21.33
C TRP A 54 -27.40 -10.57 22.62
N ARG A 55 -28.43 -11.14 23.25
CA ARG A 55 -28.95 -10.63 24.54
C ARG A 55 -27.91 -10.76 25.64
N GLU A 56 -27.20 -11.88 25.70
CA GLU A 56 -26.15 -12.10 26.68
C GLU A 56 -25.02 -11.08 26.50
N ILE A 57 -24.48 -10.93 25.28
CA ILE A 57 -23.36 -10.04 25.02
C ILE A 57 -23.76 -8.56 25.17
N LEU A 58 -24.93 -8.16 24.64
CA LEU A 58 -25.39 -6.77 24.75
C LEU A 58 -25.92 -6.40 26.15
N GLY A 59 -26.34 -7.40 26.94
CA GLY A 59 -26.77 -7.22 28.32
C GLY A 59 -25.59 -6.97 29.29
N ARG A 60 -24.36 -7.34 28.92
CA ARG A 60 -23.16 -7.09 29.73
C ARG A 60 -22.74 -5.62 29.64
N GLY A 61 -22.70 -4.92 30.78
CA GLY A 61 -22.18 -3.54 30.85
C GLY A 61 -20.73 -3.39 30.37
N ARG A 62 -19.93 -4.47 30.49
CA ARG A 62 -18.56 -4.55 29.96
C ARG A 62 -18.50 -4.33 28.45
N THR A 63 -19.45 -4.88 27.68
CA THR A 63 -19.47 -4.79 26.20
C THR A 63 -19.55 -3.34 25.74
N TRP A 64 -20.43 -2.54 26.33
CA TRP A 64 -20.57 -1.12 26.00
C TRP A 64 -19.35 -0.30 26.40
N SER A 65 -18.73 -0.60 27.54
CA SER A 65 -17.47 0.01 27.94
C SER A 65 -16.35 -0.30 26.94
N VAL A 66 -16.21 -1.57 26.53
CA VAL A 66 -15.22 -1.99 25.53
C VAL A 66 -15.46 -1.33 24.18
N LEU A 67 -16.72 -1.23 23.72
CA LEU A 67 -17.08 -0.53 22.49
C LEU A 67 -16.72 0.95 22.55
N PHE A 68 -17.12 1.64 23.62
CA PHE A 68 -16.81 3.05 23.82
C PHE A 68 -15.30 3.29 23.84
N TRP A 69 -14.54 2.51 24.62
CA TRP A 69 -13.09 2.68 24.73
C TRP A 69 -12.37 2.32 23.44
N THR A 70 -12.85 1.34 22.67
CA THR A 70 -12.30 1.02 21.35
C THR A 70 -12.47 2.18 20.38
N LEU A 71 -13.67 2.77 20.31
CA LEU A 71 -13.94 3.93 19.46
C LEU A 71 -13.19 5.18 19.94
N ALA A 72 -13.14 5.43 21.24
CA ALA A 72 -12.46 6.58 21.83
C ALA A 72 -10.95 6.52 21.60
N MET A 73 -10.31 5.37 21.84
CA MET A 73 -8.88 5.19 21.56
C MET A 73 -8.59 5.22 20.06
N GLY A 74 -9.48 4.63 19.24
CA GLY A 74 -9.39 4.69 17.79
C GLY A 74 -9.40 6.13 17.26
N LEU A 75 -10.33 6.95 17.75
CA LEU A 75 -10.45 8.35 17.38
C LEU A 75 -9.29 9.18 17.91
N ALA A 76 -8.85 8.97 19.15
CA ALA A 76 -7.70 9.65 19.73
C ALA A 76 -6.41 9.34 18.95
N GLY A 77 -6.12 8.06 18.71
CA GLY A 77 -4.98 7.61 17.90
C GLY A 77 -5.00 8.22 16.50
N THR A 78 -6.17 8.30 15.88
CA THR A 78 -6.35 8.94 14.57
C THR A 78 -6.09 10.43 14.61
N MET A 79 -6.70 11.14 15.55
CA MET A 79 -6.58 12.59 15.65
C MET A 79 -5.12 13.01 15.88
N PHE A 80 -4.43 12.38 16.84
CA PHE A 80 -3.02 12.66 17.09
C PHE A 80 -2.11 12.27 15.92
N SER A 81 -2.37 11.13 15.27
CA SER A 81 -1.62 10.73 14.07
C SER A 81 -1.81 11.70 12.91
N VAL A 82 -3.03 12.23 12.73
CA VAL A 82 -3.33 13.22 11.69
C VAL A 82 -2.61 14.53 11.97
N VAL A 83 -2.67 15.04 13.21
CA VAL A 83 -2.01 16.29 13.60
C VAL A 83 -0.49 16.19 13.38
N LEU A 84 0.15 15.16 13.94
CA LEU A 84 1.60 14.96 13.82
C LEU A 84 2.00 14.62 12.38
N GLY A 85 1.18 13.85 11.67
CA GLY A 85 1.42 13.45 10.29
C GLY A 85 1.30 14.60 9.30
N VAL A 86 0.33 15.51 9.47
CA VAL A 86 0.19 16.73 8.64
C VAL A 86 1.38 17.67 8.88
N ALA A 87 1.82 17.84 10.13
CA ALA A 87 3.04 18.59 10.43
C ALA A 87 4.27 17.94 9.78
N GLY A 88 4.41 16.62 9.90
CA GLY A 88 5.49 15.87 9.24
C GLY A 88 5.43 15.91 7.72
N ALA A 89 4.23 15.93 7.13
CA ALA A 89 4.04 16.14 5.70
C ALA A 89 4.60 17.50 5.26
N TRP A 90 4.28 18.59 5.98
CA TRP A 90 4.82 19.90 5.67
C TRP A 90 6.36 19.92 5.76
N VAL A 91 6.91 19.44 6.88
CA VAL A 91 8.37 19.46 7.12
C VAL A 91 9.12 18.59 6.10
N LEU A 92 8.63 17.40 5.78
CA LEU A 92 9.30 16.47 4.88
C LEU A 92 8.95 16.65 3.42
N TYR A 93 7.90 17.39 3.06
CA TYR A 93 7.47 17.54 1.67
C TYR A 93 7.50 18.99 1.18
N GLY A 94 7.14 19.95 2.03
CA GLY A 94 7.14 21.39 1.73
C GLY A 94 8.50 22.07 1.94
N LEU A 95 9.30 21.63 2.92
CA LEU A 95 10.55 22.30 3.30
C LEU A 95 11.82 21.63 2.74
N ARG A 96 12.88 22.44 2.58
CA ARG A 96 14.26 22.01 2.28
C ARG A 96 14.96 21.64 3.59
N LEU A 97 14.68 20.44 4.10
CA LEU A 97 15.30 19.90 5.29
C LEU A 97 16.64 19.21 4.96
N PRO A 98 17.76 19.53 5.62
CA PRO A 98 18.99 18.75 5.52
C PRO A 98 18.74 17.33 6.06
N GLY A 99 19.30 16.29 5.40
CA GLY A 99 19.08 14.91 5.84
C GLY A 99 17.66 14.36 5.59
N ARG A 100 16.81 15.05 4.81
CA ARG A 100 15.42 14.63 4.48
C ARG A 100 15.28 13.16 4.06
N ARG A 101 16.27 12.58 3.39
CA ARG A 101 16.26 11.15 3.01
C ARG A 101 16.31 10.23 4.23
N VAL A 102 17.15 10.55 5.22
CA VAL A 102 17.28 9.78 6.46
C VAL A 102 15.99 9.86 7.26
N PHE A 103 15.43 11.05 7.45
CA PHE A 103 14.15 11.20 8.13
C PHE A 103 13.03 10.40 7.46
N ARG A 104 12.93 10.44 6.12
CA ARG A 104 11.95 9.65 5.37
C ARG A 104 12.16 8.14 5.52
N ALA A 105 13.41 7.68 5.51
CA ALA A 105 13.74 6.28 5.70
C ALA A 105 13.36 5.80 7.11
N LEU A 106 13.72 6.57 8.15
CA LEU A 106 13.39 6.26 9.54
C LEU A 106 11.88 6.25 9.79
N LEU A 107 11.13 7.18 9.18
CA LEU A 107 9.67 7.15 9.24
C LEU A 107 9.04 6.01 8.43
N GLY A 108 9.78 5.37 7.53
CA GLY A 108 9.34 4.15 6.87
C GLY A 108 9.31 2.94 7.81
N VAL A 109 10.16 2.93 8.85
CA VAL A 109 10.37 1.77 9.73
C VAL A 109 9.10 1.32 10.47
N PRO A 110 8.31 2.19 11.12
CA PRO A 110 7.11 1.78 11.85
C PRO A 110 6.12 0.93 11.04
N PHE A 111 6.02 1.17 9.73
CA PHE A 111 5.08 0.45 8.87
C PHE A 111 5.46 -1.02 8.65
N VAL A 112 6.74 -1.36 8.85
CA VAL A 112 7.29 -2.70 8.63
C VAL A 112 7.35 -3.48 9.94
N LEU A 113 7.29 -2.77 11.08
CA LEU A 113 7.42 -3.40 12.38
C LEU A 113 6.13 -4.11 12.77
N PRO A 114 6.24 -5.36 13.28
CA PRO A 114 5.09 -6.06 13.81
C PRO A 114 4.52 -5.37 15.07
N SER A 115 3.20 -5.45 15.26
CA SER A 115 2.51 -4.85 16.41
C SER A 115 3.04 -5.33 17.76
N VAL A 116 3.44 -6.60 17.86
CA VAL A 116 4.03 -7.17 19.07
C VAL A 116 5.39 -6.55 19.40
N VAL A 117 6.23 -6.33 18.39
CA VAL A 117 7.55 -5.70 18.56
C VAL A 117 7.41 -4.29 19.13
N VAL A 118 6.44 -3.53 18.61
CA VAL A 118 6.14 -2.19 19.12
C VAL A 118 5.56 -2.24 20.54
N GLY A 119 4.69 -3.21 20.83
CA GLY A 119 4.20 -3.45 22.18
C GLY A 119 5.34 -3.67 23.18
N VAL A 120 6.29 -4.56 22.86
CA VAL A 120 7.47 -4.83 23.70
C VAL A 120 8.39 -3.60 23.81
N ALA A 121 8.58 -2.85 22.72
CA ALA A 121 9.37 -1.61 22.73
C ALA A 121 8.81 -0.59 23.72
N PHE A 122 7.49 -0.37 23.72
CA PHE A 122 6.83 0.52 24.67
C PHE A 122 6.81 -0.06 26.09
N GLN A 123 6.62 -1.38 26.24
CA GLN A 123 6.65 -2.04 27.54
C GLN A 123 8.01 -1.84 28.23
N ASN A 124 9.12 -2.09 27.53
CA ASN A 124 10.47 -1.88 28.05
C ASN A 124 10.77 -0.41 28.38
N LEU A 125 10.21 0.51 27.59
CA LEU A 125 10.42 1.94 27.78
C LEU A 125 9.65 2.49 28.99
N LEU A 126 8.40 2.05 29.15
CA LEU A 126 7.44 2.56 30.13
C LEU A 126 7.37 1.74 31.42
N ALA A 127 7.98 0.56 31.46
CA ALA A 127 8.10 -0.24 32.67
C ALA A 127 8.72 0.59 33.81
N ALA A 128 8.40 0.26 35.05
CA ALA A 128 8.94 0.96 36.22
C ALA A 128 10.49 1.03 36.23
N SER A 129 11.16 0.01 35.70
CA SER A 129 12.62 -0.06 35.53
C SER A 129 13.14 0.57 34.22
N GLY A 130 12.22 0.96 33.33
CA GLY A 130 12.51 1.54 32.02
C GLY A 130 12.84 3.04 32.09
N PRO A 131 13.47 3.60 31.04
CA PRO A 131 13.88 5.01 31.01
C PRO A 131 12.75 6.02 31.23
N LEU A 132 11.51 5.67 30.87
CA LEU A 132 10.32 6.51 31.04
C LEU A 132 9.36 5.95 32.09
N GLY A 133 9.81 5.04 32.95
CA GLY A 133 9.00 4.45 34.03
C GLY A 133 8.43 5.49 35.00
N PHE A 134 9.13 6.60 35.19
CA PHE A 134 8.70 7.72 36.05
C PHE A 134 7.38 8.37 35.61
N LEU A 135 6.94 8.16 34.36
CA LEU A 135 5.66 8.68 33.87
C LEU A 135 4.45 7.85 34.35
N GLY A 136 4.64 6.64 34.87
CA GLY A 136 3.55 5.79 35.35
C GLY A 136 2.55 5.37 34.27
N LEU A 137 2.98 5.33 32.99
CA LEU A 137 2.10 5.06 31.85
C LEU A 137 1.98 3.56 31.50
N GLU A 138 2.69 2.67 32.20
CA GLU A 138 2.65 1.23 31.95
C GLU A 138 1.23 0.66 32.06
N GLY A 139 0.76 -0.05 31.03
CA GLY A 139 -0.58 -0.65 31.01
C GLY A 139 -1.72 0.36 30.93
N THR A 140 -1.44 1.64 30.61
CA THR A 140 -2.48 2.68 30.48
C THR A 140 -3.00 2.79 29.05
N ARG A 141 -4.22 3.31 28.91
CA ARG A 141 -4.82 3.64 27.60
C ARG A 141 -3.99 4.67 26.83
N THR A 142 -3.35 5.60 27.55
CA THR A 142 -2.47 6.62 26.97
C THR A 142 -1.27 5.99 26.27
N ALA A 143 -0.62 4.99 26.90
CA ALA A 143 0.49 4.26 26.28
C ALA A 143 0.07 3.55 24.98
N ILE A 144 -1.13 2.95 24.99
CA ILE A 144 -1.71 2.32 23.80
C ILE A 144 -1.94 3.35 22.68
N VAL A 145 -2.53 4.51 23.00
CA VAL A 145 -2.73 5.59 22.02
C VAL A 145 -1.39 6.08 21.46
N LEU A 146 -0.35 6.23 22.29
CA LEU A 146 1.00 6.59 21.82
C LEU A 146 1.57 5.53 20.87
N GLY A 147 1.38 4.25 21.16
CA GLY A 147 1.74 3.15 20.25
C GLY A 147 0.93 3.16 18.95
N MET A 148 -0.35 3.51 18.98
CA MET A 148 -1.15 3.69 17.77
C MET A 148 -0.63 4.86 16.93
N VAL A 149 -0.24 5.96 17.57
CA VAL A 149 0.34 7.13 16.90
C VAL A 149 1.69 6.81 16.28
N PHE A 150 2.54 6.04 16.97
CA PHE A 150 3.82 5.54 16.46
C PHE A 150 3.67 4.88 15.08
N PHE A 151 2.66 4.01 14.91
CA PHE A 151 2.41 3.32 13.64
C PHE A 151 1.93 4.28 12.54
N ASN A 152 1.01 5.17 12.90
CA ASN A 152 0.12 5.77 11.92
C ASN A 152 0.52 7.17 11.46
N PHE A 153 1.27 7.93 12.25
CA PHE A 153 1.64 9.29 11.84
C PHE A 153 2.56 9.28 10.59
N SER A 154 3.41 8.25 10.42
CA SER A 154 4.28 8.13 9.25
C SER A 154 3.49 7.87 7.96
N LEU A 155 2.43 7.06 8.05
CA LEU A 155 1.47 6.84 6.98
C LEU A 155 0.80 8.15 6.57
N VAL A 156 0.30 8.93 7.53
CA VAL A 156 -0.32 10.24 7.25
C VAL A 156 0.70 11.17 6.61
N ALA A 157 1.91 11.29 7.16
CA ALA A 157 2.96 12.16 6.62
C ALA A 157 3.29 11.82 5.17
N ARG A 158 3.30 10.53 4.81
CA ARG A 158 3.53 10.07 3.44
C ARG A 158 2.34 10.35 2.52
N VAL A 159 1.12 10.00 2.92
CA VAL A 159 -0.09 10.17 2.10
C VAL A 159 -0.37 11.65 1.85
N VAL A 160 -0.41 12.45 2.92
CA VAL A 160 -0.65 13.89 2.85
C VAL A 160 0.53 14.61 2.19
N GLY A 161 1.77 14.22 2.50
CA GLY A 161 2.96 14.81 1.89
C GLY A 161 3.00 14.64 0.36
N ASN A 162 2.64 13.45 -0.14
CA ASN A 162 2.52 13.21 -1.58
C ASN A 162 1.42 14.06 -2.23
N ALA A 163 0.32 14.32 -1.52
CA ALA A 163 -0.72 15.24 -1.99
C ALA A 163 -0.23 16.70 -1.98
N TRP A 164 0.54 17.07 -0.95
CA TRP A 164 1.04 18.42 -0.77
C TRP A 164 1.95 18.88 -1.91
N VAL A 165 2.87 18.03 -2.37
CA VAL A 165 3.80 18.36 -3.46
C VAL A 165 3.07 18.67 -4.78
N ARG A 166 1.84 18.20 -4.93
CA ARG A 166 1.04 18.43 -6.14
C ARG A 166 0.27 19.76 -6.11
N LEU A 167 0.23 20.47 -4.98
CA LEU A 167 -0.48 21.75 -4.87
C LEU A 167 0.35 22.89 -5.44
N ASP A 168 -0.26 23.71 -6.30
CA ASP A 168 0.35 24.96 -6.77
C ASP A 168 0.48 25.96 -5.60
N PRO A 169 1.71 26.35 -5.21
CA PRO A 169 1.96 27.33 -4.15
C PRO A 169 1.57 28.75 -4.53
N ARG A 170 1.37 29.08 -5.81
CA ARG A 170 0.99 30.44 -6.26
C ARG A 170 -0.31 30.92 -5.66
N VAL A 171 -1.27 30.01 -5.46
CA VAL A 171 -2.56 30.34 -4.80
C VAL A 171 -2.33 30.78 -3.35
N VAL A 172 -1.37 30.15 -2.66
CA VAL A 172 -0.98 30.52 -1.29
C VAL A 172 -0.26 31.87 -1.29
N TRP A 173 0.63 32.11 -2.26
CA TRP A 173 1.31 33.41 -2.39
C TRP A 173 0.32 34.54 -2.70
N ALA A 174 -0.66 34.32 -3.57
CA ALA A 174 -1.70 35.29 -3.87
C ALA A 174 -2.50 35.66 -2.61
N ALA A 175 -2.90 34.67 -1.80
CA ALA A 175 -3.56 34.93 -0.53
C ALA A 175 -2.68 35.73 0.44
N ARG A 176 -1.37 35.45 0.51
CA ARG A 176 -0.43 36.22 1.35
C ARG A 176 -0.23 37.65 0.88
N VAL A 177 -0.19 37.89 -0.44
CA VAL A 177 -0.14 39.25 -1.03
C VAL A 177 -1.41 40.03 -0.71
N LEU A 178 -2.57 39.36 -0.65
CA LEU A 178 -3.84 39.94 -0.20
C LEU A 178 -3.93 40.13 1.34
N GLY A 179 -2.82 39.99 2.08
CA GLY A 179 -2.76 40.24 3.52
C GLY A 179 -3.11 39.03 4.40
N ALA A 180 -3.28 37.82 3.84
CA ALA A 180 -3.48 36.64 4.66
C ALA A 180 -2.20 36.30 5.45
N THR A 181 -2.34 36.16 6.77
CA THR A 181 -1.27 35.62 7.63
C THR A 181 -0.95 34.17 7.24
N PRO A 182 0.22 33.62 7.61
CA PRO A 182 0.58 32.22 7.30
C PRO A 182 -0.48 31.22 7.77
N ALA A 183 -0.99 31.41 8.99
CA ALA A 183 -2.04 30.58 9.56
C ALA A 183 -3.36 30.72 8.80
N ARG A 184 -3.75 31.94 8.42
CA ARG A 184 -4.97 32.19 7.63
C ARG A 184 -4.84 31.55 6.24
N ALA A 185 -3.73 31.78 5.54
CA ALA A 185 -3.46 31.18 4.24
C ALA A 185 -3.46 29.63 4.30
N PHE A 186 -2.90 29.06 5.36
CA PHE A 186 -2.98 27.62 5.60
C PHE A 186 -4.42 27.15 5.80
N LEU A 187 -5.18 27.76 6.72
CA LEU A 187 -6.54 27.34 7.06
C LEU A 187 -7.55 27.55 5.93
N THR A 188 -7.42 28.61 5.13
CA THR A 188 -8.41 28.96 4.10
C THR A 188 -8.06 28.48 2.70
N VAL A 189 -6.77 28.27 2.39
CA VAL A 189 -6.33 27.87 1.04
C VAL A 189 -5.75 26.46 1.04
N THR A 190 -4.78 26.18 1.91
CA THR A 190 -4.02 24.92 1.87
C THR A 190 -4.82 23.76 2.46
N LEU A 191 -5.38 23.94 3.66
CA LEU A 191 -6.09 22.90 4.41
C LEU A 191 -7.32 22.38 3.66
N PRO A 192 -8.21 23.21 3.07
CA PRO A 192 -9.37 22.71 2.32
C PRO A 192 -8.98 21.88 1.09
N ARG A 193 -7.86 22.22 0.45
CA ARG A 193 -7.31 21.48 -0.70
C ARG A 193 -6.64 20.17 -0.28
N LEU A 194 -6.10 20.09 0.93
CA LEU A 194 -5.51 18.87 1.50
C LEU A 194 -6.52 17.98 2.21
N LEU A 195 -7.65 18.54 2.67
CA LEU A 195 -8.68 17.86 3.42
C LEU A 195 -9.09 16.51 2.81
N PRO A 196 -9.21 16.32 1.48
CA PRO A 196 -9.60 15.03 0.93
C PRO A 196 -8.53 13.96 1.14
N SER A 197 -7.26 14.35 1.09
CA SER A 197 -6.13 13.46 1.36
C SER A 197 -5.97 13.21 2.87
N ILE A 198 -6.26 14.21 3.70
CA ILE A 198 -6.26 14.09 5.16
C ILE A 198 -7.38 13.16 5.64
N LEU A 199 -8.60 13.31 5.12
CA LEU A 199 -9.74 12.44 5.45
C LEU A 199 -9.50 11.01 4.99
N ALA A 200 -8.94 10.82 3.78
CA ALA A 200 -8.58 9.50 3.28
C ALA A 200 -7.51 8.82 4.16
N ALA A 201 -6.46 9.57 4.56
CA ALA A 201 -5.43 9.06 5.47
C ALA A 201 -6.02 8.78 6.86
N GLY A 202 -6.81 9.70 7.40
CA GLY A 202 -7.44 9.61 8.72
C GLY A 202 -8.37 8.41 8.84
N SER A 203 -9.16 8.10 7.80
CA SER A 203 -10.02 6.91 7.81
C SER A 203 -9.22 5.60 7.79
N LEU A 204 -8.12 5.53 7.02
CA LEU A 204 -7.24 4.37 7.04
C LEU A 204 -6.59 4.19 8.41
N VAL A 205 -6.12 5.29 9.01
CA VAL A 205 -5.57 5.28 10.38
C VAL A 205 -6.63 4.86 11.39
N PHE A 206 -7.86 5.37 11.29
CA PHE A 206 -8.94 5.00 12.18
C PHE A 206 -9.21 3.50 12.12
N LEU A 207 -9.29 2.94 10.91
CA LEU A 207 -9.40 1.50 10.69
C LEU A 207 -8.25 0.75 11.40
N TYR A 208 -7.00 1.16 11.19
CA TYR A 208 -5.85 0.53 11.85
C TYR A 208 -5.82 0.68 13.37
N CYS A 209 -6.37 1.76 13.92
CA CYS A 209 -6.45 1.93 15.37
C CYS A 209 -7.54 1.03 15.98
N ILE A 210 -8.73 0.95 15.37
CA ILE A 210 -9.83 0.10 15.87
C ILE A 210 -9.57 -1.39 15.63
N THR A 211 -8.70 -1.75 14.68
CA THR A 211 -8.26 -3.13 14.43
C THR A 211 -6.89 -3.46 15.04
N SER A 212 -6.49 -2.72 16.08
CA SER A 212 -5.20 -2.93 16.74
C SER A 212 -5.30 -3.98 17.85
N TYR A 213 -5.16 -5.25 17.50
CA TYR A 213 -5.10 -6.33 18.49
C TYR A 213 -3.73 -6.45 19.17
N GLY A 214 -2.65 -6.67 18.40
CA GLY A 214 -1.37 -7.10 18.97
C GLY A 214 -0.72 -6.07 19.88
N LEU A 215 -0.80 -4.79 19.50
CA LEU A 215 -0.31 -3.69 20.32
C LEU A 215 -1.07 -3.62 21.66
N VAL A 216 -2.41 -3.67 21.61
CA VAL A 216 -3.26 -3.57 22.80
C VAL A 216 -3.07 -4.79 23.70
N ARG A 217 -2.96 -5.99 23.13
CA ARG A 217 -2.79 -7.23 23.90
C ARG A 217 -1.46 -7.27 24.64
N VAL A 218 -0.38 -6.81 24.01
CA VAL A 218 0.96 -6.75 24.62
C VAL A 218 1.05 -5.61 25.64
N LEU A 219 0.66 -4.39 25.25
CA LEU A 219 0.88 -3.19 26.07
C LEU A 219 -0.21 -2.96 27.13
N GLY A 220 -1.45 -3.37 26.85
CA GLY A 220 -2.60 -3.22 27.76
C GLY A 220 -2.73 -4.31 28.80
N GLY A 221 -2.05 -5.44 28.62
CA GLY A 221 -2.08 -6.60 29.52
C GLY A 221 -3.51 -7.03 29.86
N VAL A 222 -3.83 -7.04 31.16
CA VAL A 222 -5.17 -7.33 31.69
C VAL A 222 -6.00 -6.07 32.03
N LYS A 223 -5.37 -4.89 32.00
CA LYS A 223 -5.97 -3.63 32.49
C LYS A 223 -6.82 -2.95 31.42
N VAL A 224 -6.41 -3.07 30.16
CA VAL A 224 -7.09 -2.43 29.02
C VAL A 224 -7.54 -3.48 28.03
N THR A 225 -8.82 -3.43 27.68
CA THR A 225 -9.43 -4.34 26.72
C THR A 225 -10.12 -3.52 25.62
N THR A 226 -9.82 -3.84 24.36
CA THR A 226 -10.55 -3.38 23.18
C THR A 226 -11.45 -4.48 22.65
N LEU A 227 -12.31 -4.15 21.68
CA LEU A 227 -13.20 -5.12 21.05
C LEU A 227 -12.41 -6.31 20.47
N GLU A 228 -11.23 -6.07 19.90
CA GLU A 228 -10.36 -7.12 19.37
C GLU A 228 -9.85 -8.08 20.45
N VAL A 229 -9.41 -7.52 21.58
CA VAL A 229 -8.95 -8.31 22.72
C VAL A 229 -10.11 -9.08 23.34
N GLU A 230 -11.31 -8.49 23.40
CA GLU A 230 -12.50 -9.17 23.92
C GLU A 230 -12.94 -10.34 23.02
N ILE A 231 -12.90 -10.18 21.69
CA ILE A 231 -13.13 -11.29 20.74
C ILE A 231 -12.16 -12.43 21.02
N TYR A 232 -10.88 -12.11 21.26
CA TYR A 232 -9.88 -13.10 21.64
C TYR A 232 -10.19 -13.77 22.97
N LEU A 233 -10.56 -13.01 24.01
CA LEU A 233 -10.87 -13.57 25.32
C LEU A 233 -12.11 -14.48 25.28
N GLU A 234 -13.20 -14.06 24.62
CA GLU A 234 -14.39 -14.89 24.43
C GLU A 234 -14.06 -16.20 23.70
N THR A 235 -13.18 -16.15 22.70
CA THR A 235 -12.78 -17.35 21.95
C THR A 235 -11.83 -18.26 22.74
N ALA A 236 -10.72 -17.70 23.25
CA ALA A 236 -9.58 -18.47 23.73
C ALA A 236 -9.57 -18.69 25.24
N ALA A 237 -10.17 -17.78 26.02
CA ALA A 237 -10.21 -17.87 27.48
C ALA A 237 -11.57 -18.38 27.98
N TYR A 238 -12.68 -17.87 27.42
CA TYR A 238 -14.03 -18.23 27.85
C TYR A 238 -14.69 -19.33 27.00
N LEU A 239 -14.09 -19.69 25.86
CA LEU A 239 -14.61 -20.70 24.91
C LEU A 239 -16.05 -20.41 24.43
N ASN A 240 -16.49 -19.16 24.52
CA ASN A 240 -17.79 -18.68 24.07
C ASN A 240 -17.71 -18.24 22.61
N LEU A 241 -17.71 -19.22 21.72
CA LEU A 241 -17.63 -18.99 20.27
C LEU A 241 -18.84 -18.17 19.73
N PRO A 242 -20.09 -18.39 20.19
CA PRO A 242 -21.22 -17.55 19.78
C PRO A 242 -21.04 -16.08 20.20
N GLY A 243 -20.58 -15.83 21.43
CA GLY A 243 -20.28 -14.48 21.92
C GLY A 243 -19.19 -13.79 21.12
N ALA A 244 -18.09 -14.49 20.83
CA ALA A 244 -17.01 -13.99 19.97
C ALA A 244 -17.48 -13.67 18.55
N ALA A 245 -18.43 -14.45 18.01
CA ALA A 245 -19.04 -14.21 16.71
C ALA A 245 -19.91 -12.94 16.70
N VAL A 246 -20.71 -12.71 17.75
CA VAL A 246 -21.50 -11.47 17.91
C VAL A 246 -20.58 -10.24 17.94
N LEU A 247 -19.53 -10.27 18.78
CA LEU A 247 -18.56 -9.17 18.86
C LEU A 247 -17.84 -8.93 17.52
N SER A 248 -17.52 -10.01 16.79
CA SER A 248 -16.93 -9.92 15.46
C SER A 248 -17.87 -9.31 14.42
N ILE A 249 -19.17 -9.63 14.45
CA ILE A 249 -20.18 -8.98 13.59
C ILE A 249 -20.25 -7.49 13.91
N ILE A 250 -20.26 -7.11 15.20
CA ILE A 250 -20.26 -5.71 15.61
C ILE A 250 -19.01 -4.99 15.10
N GLN A 251 -17.81 -5.59 15.21
CA GLN A 251 -16.58 -5.03 14.66
C GLN A 251 -16.66 -4.84 13.14
N ILE A 252 -17.16 -5.84 12.39
CA ILE A 252 -17.34 -5.74 10.94
C ILE A 252 -18.30 -4.58 10.59
N LEU A 253 -19.41 -4.43 11.31
CA LEU A 253 -20.36 -3.34 11.09
C LEU A 253 -19.71 -1.97 11.34
N ILE A 254 -18.92 -1.81 12.41
CA ILE A 254 -18.19 -0.58 12.71
C ILE A 254 -17.23 -0.22 11.55
N VAL A 255 -16.48 -1.21 11.06
CA VAL A 255 -15.60 -1.04 9.90
C VAL A 255 -16.37 -0.61 8.66
N LEU A 256 -17.47 -1.29 8.34
CA LEU A 256 -18.29 -0.99 7.15
C LEU A 256 -18.85 0.43 7.21
N VAL A 257 -19.32 0.86 8.37
CA VAL A 257 -19.79 2.23 8.59
C VAL A 257 -18.63 3.23 8.41
N ALA A 258 -17.46 2.96 8.99
CA ALA A 258 -16.29 3.83 8.85
C ALA A 258 -15.82 3.97 7.39
N LEU A 259 -15.79 2.86 6.64
CA LEU A 259 -15.46 2.86 5.21
C LEU A 259 -16.53 3.56 4.37
N GLY A 260 -17.82 3.34 4.69
CA GLY A 260 -18.95 3.99 4.04
C GLY A 260 -18.87 5.52 4.15
N ILE A 261 -18.68 6.04 5.38
CA ILE A 261 -18.50 7.47 5.64
C ILE A 261 -17.32 8.04 4.83
N ASN A 262 -16.19 7.33 4.76
CA ASN A 262 -15.02 7.78 4.02
C ASN A 262 -15.27 7.83 2.49
N SER A 263 -15.92 6.81 1.93
CA SER A 263 -16.24 6.76 0.51
C SER A 263 -17.11 7.94 0.06
N LEU A 264 -18.10 8.30 0.88
CA LEU A 264 -19.00 9.43 0.64
C LEU A 264 -18.25 10.76 0.74
N ALA A 265 -17.39 10.91 1.75
CA ALA A 265 -16.56 12.10 1.92
C ALA A 265 -15.63 12.32 0.72
N ARG A 266 -14.96 11.26 0.26
CA ARG A 266 -14.00 11.32 -0.87
C ARG A 266 -14.65 11.74 -2.19
N ALA A 267 -15.83 11.18 -2.49
CA ALA A 267 -16.58 11.51 -3.71
C ALA A 267 -17.01 12.99 -3.79
N ARG A 268 -17.22 13.64 -2.64
CA ARG A 268 -17.62 15.06 -2.57
C ARG A 268 -16.47 16.01 -2.91
N PHE A 269 -15.22 15.63 -2.62
CA PHE A 269 -14.08 16.52 -2.75
C PHE A 269 -13.17 16.26 -3.96
N GLU A 270 -13.23 15.08 -4.61
CA GLU A 270 -12.42 14.80 -5.81
C GLU A 270 -12.73 15.75 -7.00
N ARG A 271 -13.91 16.39 -7.02
CA ARG A 271 -14.28 17.37 -8.07
C ARG A 271 -13.50 18.69 -7.99
N ALA A 272 -12.76 18.94 -6.91
CA ALA A 272 -12.03 20.19 -6.68
C ALA A 272 -10.52 20.12 -6.97
N ALA A 273 -10.01 18.98 -7.48
CA ALA A 273 -8.59 18.81 -7.76
C ALA A 273 -8.22 19.39 -9.15
N GLY A 274 -7.90 20.69 -9.20
CA GLY A 274 -7.34 21.36 -10.38
C GLY A 274 -5.94 20.88 -10.78
N GLU A 275 -5.43 21.42 -11.89
CA GLU A 275 -4.18 20.99 -12.53
C GLU A 275 -2.99 20.90 -11.58
N LEU A 276 -2.30 19.76 -11.66
CA LEU A 276 -1.25 19.34 -10.76
C LEU A 276 0.10 19.73 -11.34
N ARG A 277 0.89 20.53 -10.59
CA ARG A 277 2.25 20.90 -10.99
C ARG A 277 3.20 20.78 -9.81
N GLU A 278 4.28 20.03 -10.00
CA GLU A 278 5.34 19.92 -8.99
C GLU A 278 6.09 21.25 -8.89
N VAL A 279 6.22 21.79 -7.67
CA VAL A 279 7.05 22.96 -7.39
C VAL A 279 8.14 22.60 -6.38
N ALA A 280 9.29 23.26 -6.51
CA ALA A 280 10.45 23.01 -5.68
C ALA A 280 10.16 23.33 -4.18
N PRO A 281 10.76 22.59 -3.23
CA PRO A 281 10.58 22.83 -1.81
C PRO A 281 11.12 24.22 -1.41
N ARG A 282 10.57 24.80 -0.33
CA ARG A 282 10.96 26.11 0.23
C ARG A 282 12.02 25.97 1.32
N ALA A 283 12.89 26.97 1.51
CA ALA A 283 13.75 27.04 2.70
C ALA A 283 12.94 27.14 4.01
N ILE A 284 13.55 26.74 5.13
CA ILE A 284 12.94 26.80 6.47
C ILE A 284 12.84 28.25 6.91
N GLY A 285 11.66 28.70 7.35
CA GLY A 285 11.44 30.02 7.92
C GLY A 285 11.07 29.97 9.41
N ARG A 286 11.09 31.12 10.09
CA ARG A 286 10.67 31.23 11.51
C ARG A 286 9.22 30.82 11.74
N GLU A 287 8.37 30.97 10.73
CA GLU A 287 6.95 30.57 10.76
C GLU A 287 6.72 29.04 10.81
N ASP A 288 7.76 28.23 10.55
CA ASP A 288 7.65 26.77 10.51
C ASP A 288 7.86 26.09 11.88
N TRP A 289 8.12 26.87 12.95
CA TRP A 289 8.54 26.32 14.26
C TRP A 289 7.52 25.34 14.85
N VAL A 290 6.22 25.62 14.76
CA VAL A 290 5.17 24.72 15.28
C VAL A 290 5.23 23.37 14.57
N ALA A 291 5.34 23.39 13.24
CA ALA A 291 5.43 22.17 12.45
C ALA A 291 6.73 21.40 12.75
N LEU A 292 7.84 22.10 13.00
CA LEU A 292 9.11 21.49 13.41
C LEU A 292 9.03 20.85 14.79
N VAL A 293 8.38 21.48 15.77
CA VAL A 293 8.18 20.92 17.12
C VAL A 293 7.29 19.69 17.07
N LEU A 294 6.15 19.77 16.38
CA LEU A 294 5.24 18.64 16.21
C LEU A 294 5.91 17.47 15.46
N PHE A 295 6.66 17.78 14.40
CA PHE A 295 7.46 16.79 13.69
C PHE A 295 8.52 16.17 14.60
N GLY A 296 9.24 16.98 15.37
CA GLY A 296 10.24 16.53 16.33
C GLY A 296 9.66 15.59 17.38
N PHE A 297 8.49 15.92 17.93
CA PHE A 297 7.77 15.04 18.85
C PHE A 297 7.38 13.71 18.20
N GLY A 298 6.75 13.74 17.01
CA GLY A 298 6.39 12.52 16.28
C GLY A 298 7.62 11.68 15.91
N PHE A 299 8.72 12.32 15.55
CA PHE A 299 9.98 11.65 15.24
C PHE A 299 10.61 11.01 16.48
N LEU A 300 10.65 11.71 17.62
CA LEU A 300 11.11 11.14 18.89
C LEU A 300 10.22 9.99 19.35
N LEU A 301 8.91 10.09 19.16
CA LEU A 301 7.97 9.01 19.46
C LEU A 301 8.30 7.73 18.68
N VAL A 302 8.92 7.83 17.50
CA VAL A 302 9.44 6.66 16.76
C VAL A 302 10.79 6.20 17.25
N VAL A 303 11.75 7.12 17.34
CA VAL A 303 13.14 6.74 17.57
C VAL A 303 13.35 6.22 18.99
N VAL A 304 12.68 6.81 19.98
CA VAL A 304 12.91 6.49 21.39
C VAL A 304 12.50 5.05 21.74
N PRO A 305 11.29 4.55 21.40
CA PRO A 305 10.93 3.15 21.66
C PRO A 305 11.85 2.16 20.92
N LEU A 306 12.27 2.47 19.69
CA LEU A 306 13.16 1.59 18.92
C LEU A 306 14.57 1.54 19.49
N ALA A 307 15.12 2.68 19.89
CA ALA A 307 16.40 2.72 20.60
C ALA A 307 16.30 2.02 21.95
N GLY A 308 15.21 2.25 22.69
CA GLY A 308 14.92 1.58 23.96
C GLY A 308 14.84 0.07 23.82
N LEU A 309 14.23 -0.43 22.75
CA LEU A 309 14.16 -1.85 22.45
C LEU A 309 15.54 -2.47 22.20
N VAL A 310 16.40 -1.79 21.43
CA VAL A 310 17.78 -2.24 21.18
C VAL A 310 18.61 -2.21 22.45
N VAL A 311 18.46 -1.18 23.28
CA VAL A 311 19.14 -1.10 24.58
C VAL A 311 18.64 -2.21 25.51
N ALA A 312 17.34 -2.47 25.55
CA ALA A 312 16.74 -3.52 26.38
C ALA A 312 17.18 -4.92 25.93
N SER A 313 17.39 -5.15 24.63
CA SER A 313 17.93 -6.44 24.17
C SER A 313 19.38 -6.67 24.57
N LEU A 314 20.15 -5.60 24.75
CA LEU A 314 21.57 -5.65 25.14
C LEU A 314 21.81 -5.48 26.64
N ARG A 315 20.76 -5.28 27.44
CA ARG A 315 20.88 -5.14 28.90
C ARG A 315 20.13 -6.23 29.64
N ARG A 316 20.74 -6.76 30.69
CA ARG A 316 20.10 -7.70 31.63
C ARG A 316 20.56 -7.36 33.04
N GLY A 317 19.61 -7.16 33.96
CA GLY A 317 19.94 -6.81 35.35
C GLY A 317 20.74 -5.52 35.51
N GLY A 318 20.72 -4.62 34.53
CA GLY A 318 21.49 -3.38 34.52
C GLY A 318 22.84 -3.46 33.79
N GLU A 319 23.34 -4.66 33.52
CA GLU A 319 24.63 -4.89 32.83
C GLU A 319 24.47 -5.04 31.32
N TRP A 320 25.50 -4.68 30.57
CA TRP A 320 25.57 -4.90 29.13
C TRP A 320 25.98 -6.34 28.84
N THR A 321 25.11 -7.10 28.18
CA THR A 321 25.36 -8.52 27.87
C THR A 321 24.65 -8.95 26.59
N LEU A 322 25.19 -9.99 25.94
CA LEU A 322 24.57 -10.68 24.82
C LEU A 322 23.77 -11.92 25.25
N ASP A 323 23.65 -12.19 26.56
CA ASP A 323 22.98 -13.38 27.06
C ASP A 323 21.48 -13.44 26.71
N ASN A 324 20.87 -12.30 26.41
CA ASN A 324 19.49 -12.23 25.89
C ASN A 324 19.38 -12.88 24.50
N PHE A 325 20.39 -12.72 23.65
CA PHE A 325 20.46 -13.40 22.35
C PHE A 325 20.81 -14.88 22.52
N ALA A 326 21.69 -15.22 23.46
CA ALA A 326 21.98 -16.62 23.79
C ALA A 326 20.75 -17.36 24.32
N ALA A 327 19.87 -16.66 25.06
CA ALA A 327 18.62 -17.22 25.56
C ALA A 327 17.64 -17.61 24.45
N LEU A 328 17.76 -17.07 23.22
CA LEU A 328 16.87 -17.43 22.11
C LEU A 328 16.97 -18.90 21.71
N GLY A 329 18.13 -19.54 21.96
CA GLY A 329 18.35 -20.97 21.74
C GLY A 329 18.02 -21.86 22.94
N ARG A 330 17.54 -21.29 24.06
CA ARG A 330 17.17 -22.08 25.25
C ARG A 330 15.71 -22.53 25.15
N PRO A 331 15.44 -23.84 25.13
CA PRO A 331 14.07 -24.35 25.09
C PRO A 331 13.40 -24.17 26.46
N GLY A 332 12.07 -24.12 26.46
CA GLY A 332 11.29 -24.15 27.70
C GLY A 332 11.50 -22.96 28.64
N LEU A 333 11.93 -21.80 28.11
CA LEU A 333 12.05 -20.56 28.90
C LEU A 333 10.74 -20.20 29.60
N VAL A 334 9.62 -20.51 28.97
CA VAL A 334 8.27 -20.35 29.52
C VAL A 334 7.45 -21.58 29.14
N ALA A 335 6.52 -22.01 30.01
CA ALA A 335 5.70 -23.21 29.77
C ALA A 335 4.89 -23.16 28.46
N SER A 336 4.52 -21.96 28.00
CA SER A 336 3.81 -21.73 26.75
C SER A 336 4.69 -21.77 25.49
N LEU A 337 6.01 -21.90 25.66
CA LEU A 337 6.99 -22.03 24.58
C LEU A 337 7.92 -23.22 24.89
N PRO A 338 7.50 -24.46 24.60
CA PRO A 338 8.32 -25.65 24.86
C PRO A 338 9.61 -25.68 24.05
N GLY A 339 9.57 -25.22 22.78
CA GLY A 339 10.72 -25.11 21.89
C GLY A 339 11.54 -23.83 22.11
N THR A 340 12.39 -23.50 21.15
CA THR A 340 13.25 -22.31 21.19
C THR A 340 12.66 -21.13 20.40
N ALA A 341 13.07 -19.89 20.74
CA ALA A 341 12.68 -18.72 19.95
C ALA A 341 13.33 -18.73 18.55
N LEU A 342 14.48 -19.37 18.39
CA LEU A 342 15.13 -19.57 17.08
C LEU A 342 14.34 -20.51 16.18
N GLU A 343 13.77 -21.58 16.72
CA GLU A 343 12.86 -22.47 15.97
C GLU A 343 11.61 -21.71 15.52
N ALA A 344 11.02 -20.89 16.41
CA ALA A 344 9.89 -20.03 16.06
C ALA A 344 10.25 -19.00 14.97
N ALA A 345 11.48 -18.47 14.98
CA ALA A 345 12.00 -17.60 13.93
C ALA A 345 12.11 -18.34 12.58
N GLY A 346 12.69 -19.54 12.58
CA GLY A 346 12.78 -20.39 11.38
C GLY A 346 11.40 -20.73 10.81
N TYR A 347 10.45 -21.09 11.68
CA TYR A 347 9.07 -21.36 11.28
C TYR A 347 8.37 -20.12 10.71
N SER A 348 8.55 -18.95 11.33
CA SER A 348 8.06 -17.67 10.81
C SER A 348 8.63 -17.31 9.45
N LEU A 349 9.93 -17.55 9.20
CA LEU A 349 10.56 -17.33 7.90
C LEU A 349 9.94 -18.23 6.82
N LEU A 350 9.70 -19.50 7.13
CA LEU A 350 9.05 -20.44 6.22
C LEU A 350 7.61 -19.99 5.89
N VAL A 351 6.82 -19.66 6.91
CA VAL A 351 5.46 -19.12 6.75
C VAL A 351 5.47 -17.85 5.92
N GLY A 352 6.38 -16.92 6.20
CA GLY A 352 6.53 -15.66 5.46
C GLY A 352 6.88 -15.87 3.99
N LEU A 353 7.77 -16.82 3.69
CA LEU A 353 8.17 -17.15 2.32
C LEU A 353 7.00 -17.77 1.54
N ILE A 354 6.32 -18.76 2.13
CA ILE A 354 5.13 -19.38 1.51
C ILE A 354 4.04 -18.33 1.26
N SER A 355 3.76 -17.49 2.27
CA SER A 355 2.78 -16.42 2.15
C SER A 355 3.12 -15.46 1.01
N THR A 356 4.37 -15.03 0.93
CA THR A 356 4.85 -14.12 -0.13
C THR A 356 4.67 -14.73 -1.52
N LEU A 357 5.01 -16.01 -1.70
CA LEU A 357 4.83 -16.71 -2.96
C LEU A 357 3.35 -16.78 -3.37
N ILE A 358 2.46 -17.14 -2.45
CA ILE A 358 1.01 -17.19 -2.68
C ILE A 358 0.48 -15.79 -3.03
N THR A 359 0.83 -14.78 -2.24
CA THR A 359 0.36 -13.39 -2.44
C THR A 359 0.86 -12.82 -3.76
N LEU A 360 2.10 -13.06 -4.16
CA LEU A 360 2.61 -12.61 -5.46
C LEU A 360 1.92 -13.34 -6.60
N ALA A 361 1.76 -14.67 -6.51
CA ALA A 361 1.08 -15.44 -7.55
C ALA A 361 -0.34 -14.91 -7.80
N MET A 362 -1.11 -14.71 -6.73
CA MET A 362 -2.48 -14.20 -6.80
C MET A 362 -2.55 -12.71 -7.15
N GLY A 363 -1.73 -11.88 -6.49
CA GLY A 363 -1.74 -10.44 -6.64
C GLY A 363 -1.32 -10.02 -8.04
N LEU A 364 -0.29 -10.65 -8.60
CA LEU A 364 0.17 -10.36 -9.96
C LEU A 364 -0.84 -10.87 -11.00
N SER A 365 -1.47 -12.03 -10.79
CA SER A 365 -2.49 -12.55 -11.73
C SER A 365 -3.70 -11.62 -11.81
N VAL A 366 -4.21 -11.17 -10.65
CA VAL A 366 -5.30 -10.20 -10.57
C VAL A 366 -4.88 -8.83 -11.11
N ALA A 367 -3.67 -8.35 -10.79
CA ALA A 367 -3.18 -7.06 -11.27
C ALA A 367 -3.09 -7.00 -12.80
N VAL A 368 -2.67 -8.08 -13.45
CA VAL A 368 -2.67 -8.17 -14.91
C VAL A 368 -4.09 -8.00 -15.45
N VAL A 369 -5.10 -8.66 -14.87
CA VAL A 369 -6.50 -8.55 -15.31
C VAL A 369 -7.09 -7.17 -15.03
N LEU A 370 -6.84 -6.58 -13.86
CA LEU A 370 -7.32 -5.25 -13.48
C LEU A 370 -6.61 -4.10 -14.21
N SER A 371 -5.46 -4.37 -14.85
CA SER A 371 -4.74 -3.40 -15.67
C SER A 371 -5.19 -3.37 -17.14
N ARG A 372 -5.90 -4.42 -17.61
CA ARG A 372 -6.39 -4.48 -18.99
C ARG A 372 -7.45 -3.41 -19.23
N ARG A 373 -7.34 -2.70 -20.35
CA ARG A 373 -8.34 -1.72 -20.79
C ARG A 373 -9.55 -2.43 -21.35
N VAL A 374 -10.73 -2.06 -20.86
CA VAL A 374 -11.98 -2.56 -21.42
C VAL A 374 -12.94 -1.44 -21.79
N HIS A 375 -13.45 -1.55 -23.02
CA HIS A 375 -14.36 -0.59 -23.63
C HIS A 375 -15.82 -0.85 -23.24
N SER A 376 -16.18 -2.10 -22.88
CA SER A 376 -17.52 -2.45 -22.43
C SER A 376 -17.81 -1.94 -21.00
N PRO A 377 -18.97 -1.28 -20.77
CA PRO A 377 -19.35 -0.78 -19.45
C PRO A 377 -19.59 -1.91 -18.44
N LEU A 378 -20.09 -3.08 -18.89
CA LEU A 378 -20.32 -4.23 -18.03
C LEU A 378 -19.00 -4.73 -17.43
N TRP A 379 -17.99 -4.91 -18.27
CA TRP A 379 -16.71 -5.45 -17.83
C TRP A 379 -15.92 -4.44 -16.98
N ARG A 380 -16.09 -3.14 -17.22
CA ARG A 380 -15.55 -2.11 -16.32
C ARG A 380 -16.11 -2.26 -14.91
N ARG A 381 -17.43 -2.44 -14.77
CA ARG A 381 -18.06 -2.73 -13.47
C ARG A 381 -17.55 -4.03 -12.87
N THR A 382 -17.33 -5.08 -13.67
CA THR A 382 -16.74 -6.34 -13.18
C THR A 382 -15.32 -6.15 -12.65
N GLN A 383 -14.47 -5.36 -13.33
CA GLN A 383 -13.13 -5.05 -12.85
C GLN A 383 -13.16 -4.23 -11.56
N GLU A 384 -14.04 -3.24 -11.46
CA GLU A 384 -14.24 -2.45 -10.24
C GLU A 384 -14.71 -3.33 -9.08
N PHE A 385 -15.68 -4.22 -9.34
CA PHE A 385 -16.16 -5.17 -8.34
C PHE A 385 -15.07 -6.15 -7.90
N LEU A 386 -14.25 -6.66 -8.83
CA LEU A 386 -13.13 -7.54 -8.51
C LEU A 386 -12.06 -6.82 -7.66
N ASP A 387 -11.74 -5.56 -7.97
CA ASP A 387 -10.82 -4.74 -7.18
C ASP A 387 -11.33 -4.57 -5.74
N VAL A 388 -12.62 -4.27 -5.58
CA VAL A 388 -13.29 -4.17 -4.27
C VAL A 388 -13.28 -5.51 -3.52
N LEU A 389 -13.60 -6.62 -4.20
CA LEU A 389 -13.63 -7.95 -3.61
C LEU A 389 -12.24 -8.36 -3.08
N MET A 390 -11.20 -8.15 -3.87
CA MET A 390 -9.83 -8.48 -3.47
C MET A 390 -9.30 -7.55 -2.37
N ALA A 391 -9.83 -6.33 -2.26
CA ALA A 391 -9.51 -5.38 -1.21
C ALA A 391 -10.31 -5.60 0.10
N SER A 392 -11.43 -6.34 0.05
CA SER A 392 -12.33 -6.53 1.18
C SER A 392 -11.66 -7.06 2.46
N PRO A 393 -10.66 -7.97 2.41
CA PRO A 393 -10.05 -8.49 3.62
C PRO A 393 -9.34 -7.45 4.46
N GLN A 394 -8.92 -6.33 3.88
CA GLN A 394 -8.24 -5.26 4.63
C GLN A 394 -9.16 -4.55 5.63
N GLY A 395 -10.49 -4.60 5.41
CA GLY A 395 -11.46 -4.07 6.36
C GLY A 395 -11.65 -4.97 7.57
N VAL A 396 -11.48 -6.29 7.41
CA VAL A 396 -11.74 -7.24 8.48
C VAL A 396 -10.47 -7.42 9.31
N SER A 397 -10.63 -7.43 10.62
CA SER A 397 -9.53 -7.68 11.54
C SER A 397 -8.89 -9.04 11.31
N ALA A 398 -7.57 -9.12 11.46
CA ALA A 398 -6.84 -10.39 11.50
C ALA A 398 -7.36 -11.32 12.62
N VAL A 399 -7.85 -10.76 13.73
CA VAL A 399 -8.48 -11.53 14.81
C VAL A 399 -9.77 -12.18 14.35
N THR A 400 -10.66 -11.40 13.72
CA THR A 400 -11.93 -11.91 13.19
C THR A 400 -11.72 -12.95 12.10
N VAL A 401 -10.74 -12.74 11.21
CA VAL A 401 -10.36 -13.72 10.18
C VAL A 401 -9.79 -14.99 10.82
N GLY A 402 -8.88 -14.85 11.79
CA GLY A 402 -8.28 -15.98 12.51
C GLY A 402 -9.30 -16.81 13.29
N PHE A 403 -10.20 -16.15 14.02
CA PHE A 403 -11.33 -16.80 14.69
C PHE A 403 -12.26 -17.49 13.69
N GLY A 404 -12.62 -16.82 12.59
CA GLY A 404 -13.39 -17.42 11.50
C GLY A 404 -12.72 -18.68 10.97
N MET A 405 -11.41 -18.67 10.73
CA MET A 405 -10.66 -19.84 10.27
C MET A 405 -10.63 -20.98 11.29
N LEU A 406 -10.55 -20.66 12.59
CA LEU A 406 -10.57 -21.63 13.67
C LEU A 406 -11.89 -22.41 13.67
N ILE A 407 -13.03 -21.73 13.56
CA ILE A 407 -14.36 -22.37 13.55
C ILE A 407 -14.75 -23.00 12.20
N THR A 408 -13.95 -22.79 11.14
CA THR A 408 -14.27 -23.24 9.78
C THR A 408 -13.28 -24.24 9.23
N LEU A 409 -12.05 -23.80 8.99
CA LEU A 409 -11.02 -24.58 8.31
C LEU A 409 -10.34 -25.54 9.28
N GLN A 410 -10.20 -25.19 10.56
CA GLN A 410 -9.70 -26.11 11.58
C GLN A 410 -10.80 -26.97 12.22
N ALA A 411 -12.06 -26.69 11.91
CA ALA A 411 -13.20 -27.48 12.35
C ALA A 411 -13.68 -28.44 11.25
N PRO A 412 -14.48 -29.47 11.58
CA PRO A 412 -15.18 -30.27 10.58
C PRO A 412 -16.04 -29.38 9.65
N PRO A 413 -16.09 -29.69 8.34
CA PRO A 413 -15.57 -30.90 7.68
C PRO A 413 -14.09 -30.82 7.24
N PHE A 414 -13.44 -29.66 7.28
CA PHE A 414 -12.11 -29.48 6.67
C PHE A 414 -10.96 -29.97 7.56
N SER A 415 -11.01 -29.70 8.87
CA SER A 415 -10.01 -30.13 9.87
C SER A 415 -8.54 -29.91 9.44
N MET A 416 -8.26 -28.79 8.77
CA MET A 416 -6.95 -28.46 8.25
C MET A 416 -5.95 -28.29 9.41
N SER A 417 -4.84 -29.02 9.32
CA SER A 417 -3.76 -28.86 10.29
C SER A 417 -3.10 -27.47 10.17
N ALA A 418 -2.79 -26.86 11.31
CA ALA A 418 -2.00 -25.62 11.40
C ALA A 418 -0.53 -25.86 11.03
N ASN A 419 -0.26 -26.11 9.75
CA ASN A 419 1.07 -26.22 9.19
C ASN A 419 1.49 -24.89 8.52
N ALA A 420 2.73 -24.83 8.03
CA ALA A 420 3.26 -23.60 7.43
C ALA A 420 2.50 -23.15 6.18
N PHE A 421 1.94 -24.09 5.40
CA PHE A 421 1.12 -23.78 4.22
C PHE A 421 -0.20 -23.12 4.61
N PHE A 422 -0.88 -23.67 5.62
CA PHE A 422 -2.12 -23.10 6.13
C PHE A 422 -1.89 -21.69 6.67
N LEU A 423 -0.93 -21.51 7.57
CA LEU A 423 -0.60 -20.19 8.14
C LEU A 423 -0.09 -19.20 7.08
N GLY A 424 0.67 -19.67 6.09
CA GLY A 424 1.09 -18.86 4.94
C GLY A 424 -0.10 -18.40 4.10
N GLY A 425 -1.08 -19.27 3.89
CA GLY A 425 -2.35 -18.94 3.25
C GLY A 425 -3.14 -17.90 4.05
N VAL A 426 -3.25 -18.07 5.36
CA VAL A 426 -3.90 -17.08 6.25
C VAL A 426 -3.26 -15.69 6.12
N ALA A 427 -1.93 -15.61 6.27
CA ALA A 427 -1.20 -14.36 6.15
C ALA A 427 -1.30 -13.75 4.74
N SER A 428 -1.44 -14.58 3.70
CA SER A 428 -1.47 -14.10 2.31
C SER A 428 -2.71 -13.27 1.99
N ILE A 429 -3.85 -13.56 2.65
CA ILE A 429 -5.10 -12.79 2.50
C ILE A 429 -4.92 -11.36 2.99
N VAL A 430 -4.26 -11.20 4.14
CA VAL A 430 -4.01 -9.90 4.76
C VAL A 430 -3.03 -9.10 3.89
N ALA A 431 -2.05 -9.76 3.29
CA ALA A 431 -1.04 -9.14 2.43
C ALA A 431 -1.52 -8.80 1.00
N LEU A 432 -2.50 -9.54 0.44
CA LEU A 432 -2.95 -9.41 -0.95
C LEU A 432 -3.39 -8.00 -1.37
N PRO A 433 -4.23 -7.28 -0.60
CA PRO A 433 -4.63 -5.91 -0.94
C PRO A 433 -3.45 -4.95 -1.08
N LEU A 434 -2.41 -5.14 -0.27
CA LEU A 434 -1.23 -4.26 -0.28
C LEU A 434 -0.37 -4.49 -1.53
N VAL A 435 -0.18 -5.75 -1.93
CA VAL A 435 0.51 -6.08 -3.18
C VAL A 435 -0.22 -5.48 -4.38
N LEU A 436 -1.54 -5.64 -4.45
CA LEU A 436 -2.36 -5.03 -5.51
C LEU A 436 -2.19 -3.51 -5.57
N ARG A 437 -2.24 -2.82 -4.42
CA ARG A 437 -2.06 -1.36 -4.35
C ARG A 437 -0.65 -0.89 -4.71
N SER A 438 0.37 -1.74 -4.54
CA SER A 438 1.74 -1.43 -4.95
C SER A 438 1.97 -1.63 -6.45
N VAL A 439 1.34 -2.66 -7.05
CA VAL A 439 1.58 -3.06 -8.44
C VAL A 439 0.67 -2.33 -9.42
N LEU A 440 -0.62 -2.21 -9.08
CA LEU A 440 -1.66 -1.76 -10.00
C LEU A 440 -1.47 -0.32 -10.52
N PRO A 441 -1.06 0.68 -9.71
CA PRO A 441 -0.81 2.03 -10.21
C PRO A 441 0.30 2.07 -11.28
N THR A 442 1.36 1.28 -11.09
CA THR A 442 2.48 1.22 -12.04
C THR A 442 2.08 0.52 -13.32
N MET A 443 1.29 -0.56 -13.23
CA MET A 443 0.75 -1.26 -14.39
C MET A 443 -0.19 -0.36 -15.21
N ARG A 444 -1.08 0.39 -14.53
CA ARG A 444 -1.99 1.35 -15.19
C ARG A 444 -1.26 2.55 -15.80
N ALA A 445 -0.03 2.85 -15.37
CA ALA A 445 0.79 3.92 -15.91
C ALA A 445 1.50 3.57 -17.23
N ILE A 446 1.56 2.29 -17.62
CA ILE A 446 2.13 1.87 -18.90
C ILE A 446 1.33 2.51 -20.04
N ARG A 447 2.01 3.26 -20.91
CA ARG A 447 1.35 4.05 -21.96
C ARG A 447 0.67 3.13 -22.99
N PRO A 448 -0.64 3.28 -23.26
CA PRO A 448 -1.39 2.41 -24.17
C PRO A 448 -0.80 2.37 -25.57
N ARG A 449 -0.31 3.53 -26.05
CA ARG A 449 0.28 3.68 -27.38
C ARG A 449 1.46 2.75 -27.62
N MET A 450 2.20 2.35 -26.59
CA MET A 450 3.31 1.40 -26.74
C MET A 450 2.82 -0.02 -27.01
N LEU A 451 1.74 -0.43 -26.34
CA LEU A 451 1.10 -1.73 -26.54
C LEU A 451 0.45 -1.79 -27.93
N ASP A 452 -0.24 -0.73 -28.33
CA ASP A 452 -0.89 -0.61 -29.65
C ASP A 452 0.13 -0.61 -30.79
N ALA A 453 1.26 0.07 -30.61
CA ALA A 453 2.37 0.07 -31.58
C ALA A 453 2.99 -1.32 -31.73
N ALA A 454 3.24 -2.03 -30.62
CA ALA A 454 3.77 -3.39 -30.67
C ALA A 454 2.80 -4.36 -31.37
N ALA A 455 1.50 -4.22 -31.12
CA ALA A 455 0.47 -5.01 -31.78
C ALA A 455 0.39 -4.71 -33.29
N THR A 456 0.54 -3.45 -33.69
CA THR A 456 0.55 -3.02 -35.11
C THR A 456 1.77 -3.57 -35.86
N LEU A 457 2.90 -3.74 -35.17
CA LEU A 457 4.11 -4.39 -35.70
C LEU A 457 4.02 -5.93 -35.74
N GLY A 458 2.86 -6.51 -35.43
CA GLY A 458 2.61 -7.95 -35.51
C GLY A 458 3.05 -8.74 -34.26
N ALA A 459 3.38 -8.07 -33.16
CA ALA A 459 3.69 -8.79 -31.91
C ALA A 459 2.44 -9.49 -31.37
N SER A 460 2.56 -10.77 -31.04
CA SER A 460 1.50 -11.52 -30.35
C SER A 460 1.31 -11.00 -28.92
N PRO A 461 0.11 -11.12 -28.31
CA PRO A 461 -0.13 -10.66 -26.95
C PRO A 461 0.81 -11.30 -25.92
N LEU A 462 1.21 -12.56 -26.13
CA LEU A 462 2.19 -13.22 -25.27
C LEU A 462 3.57 -12.58 -25.40
N ARG A 463 3.98 -12.22 -26.62
CA ARG A 463 5.24 -11.52 -26.86
C ARG A 463 5.21 -10.13 -26.25
N VAL A 464 4.10 -9.40 -26.39
CA VAL A 464 3.89 -8.09 -25.75
C VAL A 464 3.99 -8.20 -24.23
N PHE A 465 3.34 -9.20 -23.63
CA PHE A 465 3.41 -9.46 -22.19
C PHE A 465 4.86 -9.70 -21.74
N TRP A 466 5.56 -10.69 -22.33
CA TRP A 466 6.91 -11.06 -21.91
C TRP A 466 7.97 -9.97 -22.16
N THR A 467 7.79 -9.15 -23.19
CA THR A 467 8.79 -8.13 -23.57
C THR A 467 8.54 -6.76 -22.97
N LEU A 468 7.28 -6.35 -22.79
CA LEU A 468 6.94 -5.01 -22.30
C LEU A 468 6.38 -5.02 -20.88
N GLU A 469 5.46 -5.94 -20.57
CA GLU A 469 4.75 -5.93 -19.28
C GLU A 469 5.53 -6.67 -18.19
N PHE A 470 6.03 -7.87 -18.47
CA PHE A 470 6.73 -8.72 -17.49
C PHE A 470 7.97 -8.07 -16.88
N PRO A 471 8.85 -7.37 -17.63
CA PRO A 471 10.01 -6.70 -17.03
C PRO A 471 9.61 -5.58 -16.05
N VAL A 472 8.49 -4.91 -16.31
CA VAL A 472 7.93 -3.91 -15.39
C VAL A 472 7.30 -4.62 -14.19
N LEU A 473 6.50 -5.66 -14.43
CA LEU A 473 5.84 -6.46 -13.40
C LEU A 473 6.84 -7.05 -12.42
N PHE A 474 7.92 -7.68 -12.91
CA PHE A 474 8.98 -8.30 -12.12
C PHE A 474 9.73 -7.28 -11.24
N ARG A 475 9.98 -6.07 -11.74
CA ARG A 475 10.65 -5.02 -10.95
C ARG A 475 9.75 -4.45 -9.87
N VAL A 476 8.47 -4.29 -10.17
CA VAL A 476 7.47 -3.75 -9.24
C VAL A 476 7.06 -4.81 -8.21
N SER A 477 7.14 -6.10 -8.55
CA SER A 477 6.89 -7.18 -7.60
C SER A 477 7.92 -7.24 -6.48
N GLY A 478 9.13 -6.69 -6.64
CA GLY A 478 10.13 -6.62 -5.55
C GLY A 478 9.60 -5.93 -4.31
N VAL A 479 9.12 -4.69 -4.46
CA VAL A 479 8.46 -3.93 -3.37
C VAL A 479 7.23 -4.65 -2.84
N GLY A 480 6.39 -5.23 -3.72
CA GLY A 480 5.23 -6.02 -3.29
C GLY A 480 5.62 -7.25 -2.46
N ALA A 481 6.69 -7.95 -2.85
CA ALA A 481 7.21 -9.13 -2.18
C ALA A 481 7.71 -8.80 -0.78
N GLY A 482 8.48 -7.72 -0.64
CA GLY A 482 8.94 -7.25 0.66
C GLY A 482 7.77 -6.99 1.59
N PHE A 483 6.74 -6.28 1.12
CA PHE A 483 5.60 -5.92 1.96
C PHE A 483 4.79 -7.13 2.38
N ALA A 484 4.55 -8.07 1.45
CA ALA A 484 3.89 -9.33 1.77
C ALA A 484 4.69 -10.13 2.80
N PHE A 485 6.01 -10.22 2.63
CA PHE A 485 6.88 -10.94 3.56
C PHE A 485 6.89 -10.30 4.95
N ALA A 486 7.07 -8.98 5.04
CA ALA A 486 7.11 -8.27 6.32
C ALA A 486 5.80 -8.38 7.10
N ILE A 487 4.65 -8.27 6.41
CA ILE A 487 3.33 -8.46 7.03
C ILE A 487 3.18 -9.90 7.51
N ALA A 488 3.50 -10.89 6.68
CA ALA A 488 3.37 -12.29 7.04
C ALA A 488 4.29 -12.69 8.21
N LEU A 489 5.51 -12.14 8.25
CA LEU A 489 6.46 -12.36 9.35
C LEU A 489 5.95 -11.76 10.67
N GLY A 490 5.25 -10.63 10.58
CA GLY A 490 4.66 -9.91 11.70
C GLY A 490 3.24 -10.32 12.07
N GLU A 491 2.65 -11.30 11.38
CA GLU A 491 1.25 -11.68 11.58
C GLU A 491 1.08 -12.35 12.95
N PHE A 492 0.42 -11.63 13.84
CA PHE A 492 0.16 -12.05 15.23
C PHE A 492 -1.33 -12.26 15.50
N GLY A 493 -2.21 -11.51 14.84
CA GLY A 493 -3.64 -11.54 15.12
C GLY A 493 -4.22 -12.92 14.84
N ALA A 494 -4.15 -13.35 13.59
CA ALA A 494 -4.70 -14.64 13.19
C ALA A 494 -3.91 -15.83 13.76
N THR A 495 -2.57 -15.71 13.81
CA THR A 495 -1.70 -16.78 14.30
C THR A 495 -1.85 -17.03 15.80
N SER A 496 -2.26 -16.03 16.60
CA SER A 496 -2.53 -16.23 18.03
C SER A 496 -3.69 -17.18 18.33
N PHE A 497 -4.60 -17.41 17.36
CA PHE A 497 -5.66 -18.43 17.44
C PHE A 497 -5.25 -19.77 16.83
N LEU A 498 -4.55 -19.70 15.70
CA LEU A 498 -4.37 -20.84 14.81
C LEU A 498 -3.07 -21.60 15.05
N ALA A 499 -2.05 -20.95 15.64
CA ALA A 499 -0.74 -21.56 15.84
C ALA A 499 -0.80 -22.62 16.95
N ARG A 500 -0.08 -23.72 16.72
CA ARG A 500 0.05 -24.79 17.73
C ARG A 500 1.06 -24.37 18.80
N PRO A 501 0.85 -24.77 20.08
CA PRO A 501 1.83 -24.54 21.15
C PRO A 501 3.22 -25.13 20.84
N LEU A 502 3.28 -26.22 20.08
CA LEU A 502 4.53 -26.90 19.71
C LEU A 502 5.27 -26.25 18.53
N SER A 503 4.60 -25.41 17.75
CA SER A 503 5.20 -24.73 16.59
C SER A 503 4.67 -23.31 16.47
N PRO A 504 4.93 -22.43 17.46
CA PRO A 504 4.47 -21.06 17.42
C PRO A 504 5.25 -20.25 16.39
N THR A 505 4.62 -19.22 15.84
CA THR A 505 5.32 -18.19 15.06
C THR A 505 6.12 -17.28 16.01
N LEU A 506 7.16 -16.63 15.50
CA LEU A 506 7.99 -15.72 16.29
C LEU A 506 7.20 -14.61 16.99
N PRO A 507 6.19 -13.96 16.39
CA PRO A 507 5.33 -13.00 17.11
C PRO A 507 4.61 -13.62 18.32
N VAL A 508 4.13 -14.86 18.20
CA VAL A 508 3.47 -15.58 19.30
C VAL A 508 4.47 -15.94 20.39
N ALA A 509 5.69 -16.36 20.02
CA ALA A 509 6.78 -16.61 20.97
C ALA A 509 7.21 -15.34 21.71
N ILE A 510 7.34 -14.20 21.02
CA ILE A 510 7.64 -12.91 21.64
C ILE A 510 6.54 -12.54 22.65
N PHE A 511 5.27 -12.70 22.27
CA PHE A 511 4.16 -12.43 23.19
C PHE A 511 4.23 -13.32 24.44
N ALA A 512 4.44 -14.63 24.26
CA ALA A 512 4.57 -15.58 25.36
C ALA A 512 5.70 -15.21 26.34
N LEU A 513 6.86 -14.80 25.81
CA LEU A 513 8.00 -14.35 26.62
C LEU A 513 7.73 -13.00 27.31
N SER A 514 7.13 -12.03 26.61
CA SER A 514 6.83 -10.69 27.14
C SER A 514 5.75 -10.68 28.22
N SER A 515 4.86 -11.68 28.21
CA SER A 515 3.76 -11.81 29.16
C SER A 515 4.22 -12.34 30.52
N LYS A 516 5.50 -12.72 30.66
CA LYS A 516 6.04 -13.27 31.89
C LYS A 516 6.95 -12.28 32.61
N PRO A 517 6.90 -12.23 33.96
CA PRO A 517 7.67 -11.26 34.73
C PRO A 517 9.16 -11.64 34.88
N GLU A 518 9.57 -12.87 34.51
CA GLU A 518 10.96 -13.29 34.70
C GLU A 518 11.92 -12.47 33.83
N ILE A 519 13.01 -11.97 34.44
CA ILE A 519 14.01 -11.11 33.77
C ILE A 519 14.60 -11.78 32.53
N VAL A 520 14.84 -13.10 32.59
CA VAL A 520 15.38 -13.86 31.45
C VAL A 520 14.38 -13.90 30.29
N ALA A 521 13.09 -14.10 30.58
CA ALA A 521 12.03 -14.11 29.57
C ALA A 521 11.82 -12.73 28.94
N GLN A 522 11.82 -11.66 29.74
CA GLN A 522 11.73 -10.27 29.26
C GLN A 522 12.94 -9.85 28.40
N GLY A 523 14.15 -10.26 28.81
CA GLY A 523 15.36 -10.06 28.03
C GLY A 523 15.31 -10.81 26.69
N ALA A 524 14.87 -12.07 26.71
CA ALA A 524 14.69 -12.88 25.50
C ALA A 524 13.60 -12.31 24.57
N SER A 525 12.48 -11.79 25.11
CA SER A 525 11.43 -11.15 24.30
C SER A 525 11.94 -9.90 23.58
N SER A 526 12.80 -9.12 24.24
CA SER A 526 13.47 -7.95 23.68
C SER A 526 14.44 -8.33 22.56
N ALA A 527 15.29 -9.34 22.78
CA ALA A 527 16.19 -9.86 21.75
C ALA A 527 15.44 -10.46 20.55
N ALA A 528 14.39 -11.25 20.79
CA ALA A 528 13.54 -11.81 19.75
C ALA A 528 12.82 -10.70 18.95
N SER A 529 12.40 -9.61 19.60
CA SER A 529 11.80 -8.45 18.96
C SER A 529 12.79 -7.69 18.07
N VAL A 530 14.05 -7.53 18.50
CA VAL A 530 15.12 -6.96 17.67
C VAL A 530 15.44 -7.87 16.48
N LEU A 531 15.50 -9.19 16.68
CA LEU A 531 15.67 -10.16 15.59
C LEU A 531 14.56 -10.03 14.56
N LEU A 532 13.29 -10.04 15.00
CA LEU A 532 12.12 -9.91 14.13
C LEU A 532 12.11 -8.56 13.38
N ALA A 533 12.40 -7.46 14.08
CA ALA A 533 12.54 -6.13 13.46
C ALA A 533 13.64 -6.10 12.40
N GLY A 534 14.80 -6.73 12.69
CA GLY A 534 15.92 -6.85 11.77
C GLY A 534 15.57 -7.66 10.51
N LEU A 535 14.86 -8.79 10.67
CA LEU A 535 14.37 -9.60 9.55
C LEU A 535 13.38 -8.83 8.66
N CYS A 536 12.45 -8.09 9.28
CA CYS A 536 11.53 -7.19 8.58
C CYS A 536 12.28 -6.09 7.80
N ALA A 537 13.25 -5.43 8.44
CA ALA A 537 14.05 -4.38 7.81
C ALA A 537 14.90 -4.92 6.65
N LEU A 538 15.50 -6.11 6.83
CA LEU A 538 16.25 -6.79 5.77
C LEU A 538 15.37 -7.12 4.58
N ALA A 539 14.17 -7.66 4.80
CA ALA A 539 13.22 -7.97 3.73
C ALA A 539 12.83 -6.72 2.93
N MET A 540 12.58 -5.60 3.61
CA MET A 540 12.31 -4.31 2.96
C MET A 540 13.50 -3.79 2.17
N PHE A 541 14.70 -3.83 2.76
CA PHE A 541 15.92 -3.39 2.10
C PHE A 541 16.19 -4.19 0.81
N LEU A 542 16.05 -5.52 0.88
CA LEU A 542 16.16 -6.39 -0.28
C LEU A 542 15.09 -6.07 -1.33
N ALA A 543 13.84 -5.87 -0.92
CA ALA A 543 12.74 -5.50 -1.82
C ALA A 543 12.97 -4.16 -2.53
N GLU A 544 13.46 -3.14 -1.82
CA GLU A 544 13.80 -1.84 -2.39
C GLU A 544 15.00 -1.94 -3.36
N SER A 545 16.00 -2.76 -3.05
CA SER A 545 17.16 -2.95 -3.92
C SER A 545 16.78 -3.53 -5.29
N VAL A 546 15.80 -4.44 -5.33
CA VAL A 546 15.26 -5.02 -6.57
C VAL A 546 14.46 -3.99 -7.36
N SER A 547 13.75 -3.07 -6.69
CA SER A 547 12.95 -2.04 -7.35
C SER A 547 13.73 -0.76 -7.71
N GLY A 548 14.89 -0.51 -7.08
CA GLY A 548 15.73 0.69 -7.26
C GLY A 548 16.22 0.96 -8.69
N GLY A 549 16.11 -0.02 -9.59
CA GLY A 549 16.32 0.16 -11.03
C GLY A 549 15.21 0.94 -11.76
N VAL A 550 14.12 1.30 -11.09
CA VAL A 550 12.98 2.06 -11.66
C VAL A 550 13.02 3.51 -11.19
N SER A 551 14.05 4.24 -11.61
CA SER A 551 13.93 5.70 -11.63
C SER A 551 13.02 6.04 -12.82
N LEU A 552 11.83 6.59 -12.53
CA LEU A 552 10.93 7.21 -13.53
C LEU A 552 11.66 8.25 -14.41
N ARG A 553 12.86 8.69 -14.03
CA ARG A 553 13.77 9.49 -14.86
C ARG A 553 14.11 8.82 -16.18
N HIS A 554 14.28 7.49 -16.24
CA HIS A 554 14.66 6.81 -17.48
C HIS A 554 13.50 6.61 -18.46
N LEU A 555 12.27 6.44 -17.96
CA LEU A 555 11.07 6.42 -18.82
C LEU A 555 10.71 7.81 -19.37
N GLY A 556 11.05 8.87 -18.63
CA GLY A 556 10.99 10.26 -19.12
C GLY A 556 12.12 10.63 -20.08
N GLN A 557 13.31 10.05 -19.92
CA GLN A 557 14.46 10.30 -20.81
C GLN A 557 14.36 9.55 -22.15
N ALA A 558 13.71 8.38 -22.20
CA ALA A 558 13.39 7.73 -23.48
C ALA A 558 12.48 8.60 -24.37
N THR A 559 11.65 9.47 -23.77
CA THR A 559 10.91 10.51 -24.50
C THR A 559 11.71 11.75 -24.86
N SER A 560 12.83 12.03 -24.17
CA SER A 560 13.71 13.15 -24.51
C SER A 560 14.49 12.89 -25.80
N GLY A 561 14.68 11.62 -26.20
CA GLY A 561 15.22 11.28 -27.53
C GLY A 561 14.36 11.83 -28.67
N TYR A 562 13.03 11.89 -28.49
CA TYR A 562 12.11 12.52 -29.44
C TYR A 562 12.22 14.06 -29.46
N ALA A 563 12.52 14.68 -28.32
CA ALA A 563 12.78 16.13 -28.26
C ALA A 563 14.15 16.51 -28.85
N ALA A 564 15.15 15.62 -28.75
CA ALA A 564 16.45 15.77 -29.40
C ALA A 564 16.35 15.61 -30.93
N LEU A 565 15.53 14.68 -31.42
CA LEU A 565 15.17 14.56 -32.84
C LEU A 565 14.40 15.79 -33.36
N ARG A 566 13.57 16.43 -32.51
CA ARG A 566 12.86 17.67 -32.86
C ARG A 566 13.78 18.91 -32.93
N ARG A 567 14.97 18.86 -32.33
CA ARG A 567 15.99 19.92 -32.42
C ARG A 567 16.93 19.80 -33.63
N GLN A 568 16.89 18.68 -34.35
CA GLN A 568 17.66 18.48 -35.59
C GLN A 568 16.87 18.80 -36.86
N VAL A 569 15.60 19.22 -36.74
CA VAL A 569 14.85 19.78 -37.88
C VAL A 569 15.13 21.28 -37.93
N PRO A 570 15.74 21.82 -39.00
CA PRO A 570 16.03 23.24 -39.10
C PRO A 570 14.72 24.05 -39.04
N THR A 571 14.70 25.06 -38.18
CA THR A 571 13.58 25.97 -37.86
C THR A 571 13.07 26.81 -39.05
N ARG A 572 13.52 26.52 -40.28
CA ARG A 572 13.08 27.19 -41.51
C ARG A 572 11.82 26.61 -42.15
N TRP A 573 11.25 25.54 -41.58
CA TRP A 573 10.08 24.83 -42.13
C TRP A 573 8.81 24.98 -41.29
N LEU A 574 8.79 25.89 -40.32
CA LEU A 574 7.61 26.21 -39.51
C LEU A 574 7.20 27.66 -39.76
N LEU A 575 6.62 27.91 -40.94
CA LEU A 575 5.90 29.16 -41.22
C LEU A 575 4.59 28.87 -41.95
N SER A 576 3.53 29.44 -41.36
CA SER A 576 2.18 29.65 -41.87
C SER A 576 1.24 28.45 -41.97
N SER A 577 0.46 28.25 -40.91
CA SER A 577 -0.94 27.80 -41.06
C SER A 577 -1.84 28.86 -40.41
N LYS A 578 -2.13 29.93 -41.16
CA LYS A 578 -3.33 30.73 -40.94
C LYS A 578 -4.50 29.91 -41.48
N VAL A 579 -5.38 29.50 -40.57
CA VAL A 579 -6.64 28.83 -40.90
C VAL A 579 -7.63 29.94 -41.21
N ASP A 580 -7.90 30.17 -42.49
CA ASP A 580 -9.10 30.88 -42.93
C ASP A 580 -10.09 29.85 -43.48
N GLY A 581 -11.33 29.95 -42.99
CA GLY A 581 -12.42 29.05 -43.33
C GLY A 581 -13.06 29.45 -44.65
N SER A 582 -13.00 28.56 -45.63
CA SER A 582 -14.03 28.39 -46.65
C SER A 582 -13.79 27.10 -47.45
N GLU A 583 -14.83 26.28 -47.49
CA GLU A 583 -15.18 25.34 -48.56
C GLU A 583 -14.36 24.07 -48.87
N ARG A 584 -15.15 22.97 -48.88
CA ARG A 584 -15.03 21.70 -49.61
C ARG A 584 -13.92 21.60 -50.66
N SER A 585 -12.94 20.74 -50.42
CA SER A 585 -12.36 19.87 -51.46
C SER A 585 -11.53 18.75 -50.82
N GLN A 586 -11.92 17.50 -51.07
CA GLN A 586 -11.09 16.33 -50.81
C GLN A 586 -9.87 16.38 -51.74
N ARG A 587 -8.65 16.56 -51.21
CA ARG A 587 -7.42 16.22 -51.96
C ARG A 587 -6.38 15.54 -51.08
N SER A 588 -5.91 14.42 -51.62
CA SER A 588 -4.85 13.53 -51.10
C SER A 588 -3.51 14.25 -50.92
N LEU A 589 -2.92 14.16 -49.73
CA LEU A 589 -1.54 14.52 -49.46
C LEU A 589 -0.57 13.48 -50.05
N ARG A 590 0.19 13.85 -51.08
CA ARG A 590 1.40 13.12 -51.51
C ARG A 590 2.63 13.89 -51.01
N VAL A 591 3.45 13.23 -50.20
CA VAL A 591 4.77 13.74 -49.78
C VAL A 591 5.82 13.00 -50.60
N GLY A 592 6.47 13.70 -51.53
CA GLY A 592 7.62 13.18 -52.28
C GLY A 592 8.93 13.54 -51.57
N PHE A 593 9.81 12.56 -51.39
CA PHE A 593 11.18 12.75 -50.89
C PHE A 593 12.17 12.76 -52.07
N PRO A 594 12.94 13.84 -52.32
CA PRO A 594 14.12 13.79 -53.17
C PRO A 594 15.39 13.54 -52.32
N GLY A 595 16.17 12.51 -52.69
CA GLY A 595 17.58 12.38 -52.35
C GLY A 595 17.92 11.82 -50.96
N ALA A 596 17.91 10.49 -50.80
CA ALA A 596 18.48 9.84 -49.62
C ALA A 596 19.96 9.50 -49.84
N ARG A 597 20.88 10.23 -49.18
CA ARG A 597 22.22 9.71 -48.86
C ARG A 597 22.13 8.93 -47.55
N SER A 598 22.70 7.73 -47.55
CA SER A 598 22.68 6.74 -46.47
C SER A 598 23.21 7.27 -45.14
N LEU A 599 22.39 7.21 -44.09
CA LEU A 599 22.82 7.37 -42.69
C LEU A 599 22.87 5.98 -42.04
N ARG A 600 24.10 5.48 -41.81
CA ARG A 600 24.38 4.26 -41.05
C ARG A 600 24.48 4.63 -39.57
N VAL A 601 23.57 4.11 -38.74
CA VAL A 601 23.71 4.11 -37.28
C VAL A 601 23.81 2.66 -36.85
N GLY A 602 25.01 2.23 -36.45
CA GLY A 602 25.27 0.88 -35.96
C GLY A 602 24.92 0.74 -34.48
N PHE A 603 24.12 -0.27 -34.13
CA PHE A 603 24.06 -0.83 -32.78
C PHE A 603 24.79 -2.19 -32.79
N PRO A 604 25.52 -2.57 -31.73
CA PRO A 604 26.20 -3.86 -31.70
C PRO A 604 25.17 -4.98 -31.51
N GLY A 605 25.13 -5.95 -32.45
CA GLY A 605 24.54 -7.27 -32.19
C GLY A 605 23.25 -7.67 -32.92
N ALA A 606 22.92 -7.15 -34.11
CA ALA A 606 21.82 -7.69 -34.92
C ALA A 606 22.20 -7.90 -36.39
N ARG A 607 22.06 -9.16 -36.86
CA ARG A 607 22.25 -9.56 -38.26
C ARG A 607 21.27 -8.81 -39.18
N SER A 608 21.79 -8.33 -40.30
CA SER A 608 21.10 -7.51 -41.29
C SER A 608 19.90 -8.22 -41.94
N LEU A 609 18.69 -7.69 -41.75
CA LEU A 609 17.52 -8.00 -42.59
C LEU A 609 17.41 -6.93 -43.68
N ARG A 610 17.68 -7.34 -44.92
CA ARG A 610 17.57 -6.50 -46.13
C ARG A 610 16.13 -6.60 -46.65
N VAL A 611 15.36 -5.51 -46.58
CA VAL A 611 14.03 -5.42 -47.21
C VAL A 611 14.20 -4.75 -48.58
N ARG A 612 13.89 -5.47 -49.66
CA ARG A 612 13.78 -4.91 -51.03
C ARG A 612 12.41 -4.27 -51.20
N PRO A 613 12.29 -3.05 -51.75
CA PRO A 613 11.02 -2.54 -52.24
C PRO A 613 10.74 -3.13 -53.63
N LEU A 614 9.71 -3.96 -53.74
CA LEU A 614 8.99 -4.21 -54.99
C LEU A 614 8.15 -2.97 -55.28
N TRP A 615 8.20 -2.47 -56.51
CA TRP A 615 7.05 -2.09 -57.35
C TRP A 615 7.58 -1.46 -58.64
N CYS A 616 7.36 -2.15 -59.76
CA CYS A 616 7.65 -1.70 -61.12
C CYS A 616 6.32 -1.42 -61.84
N ASN A 617 6.36 -0.43 -62.71
CA ASN A 617 5.25 0.31 -63.30
C ASN A 617 4.95 -0.19 -64.72
N GLU A 618 3.68 -0.23 -65.13
CA GLU A 618 3.28 -0.34 -66.55
C GLU A 618 2.03 0.50 -66.82
N ARG A 619 2.20 1.64 -67.51
CA ARG A 619 1.49 2.07 -68.73
C ARG A 619 1.43 3.60 -68.91
N SER A 620 2.00 3.99 -70.05
CA SER A 620 1.53 4.93 -71.08
C SER A 620 1.39 6.44 -70.79
N GLU A 621 2.19 7.16 -71.59
CA GLU A 621 1.81 8.30 -72.45
C GLU A 621 1.92 9.75 -71.92
N CYS A 622 3.00 10.37 -72.38
CA CYS A 622 3.04 11.47 -73.37
C CYS A 622 2.73 12.91 -72.94
N ASN A 623 3.63 13.78 -73.41
CA ASN A 623 3.57 15.24 -73.58
C ASN A 623 3.67 16.16 -72.35
N GLN A 624 4.80 16.89 -72.27
CA GLN A 624 4.76 18.35 -72.42
C GLN A 624 6.14 18.94 -72.75
N LYS A 625 6.19 19.59 -73.91
CA LYS A 625 7.24 20.51 -74.35
C LYS A 625 7.28 21.71 -73.42
N GLY A 626 8.46 22.03 -72.88
CA GLY A 626 8.75 23.36 -72.35
C GLY A 626 9.14 24.30 -73.48
N LEU A 627 8.65 25.55 -73.40
CA LEU A 627 9.27 26.77 -73.92
C LEU A 627 8.27 27.92 -73.76
N THR A 628 8.57 28.88 -72.89
CA THR A 628 8.26 30.30 -73.12
C THR A 628 9.41 31.12 -72.56
N PRO A 629 9.81 32.20 -73.25
CA PRO A 629 9.54 33.50 -72.62
C PRO A 629 9.22 34.60 -73.63
N ARG A 630 8.28 35.51 -73.31
CA ARG A 630 8.30 36.89 -73.80
C ARG A 630 7.43 37.82 -72.95
N ARG A 631 7.94 39.05 -72.82
CA ARG A 631 7.50 40.24 -72.08
C ARG A 631 6.17 40.82 -72.57
N SER A 632 5.48 41.53 -71.67
CA SER A 632 4.82 42.86 -71.84
C SER A 632 4.12 43.19 -70.51
N ASP A 633 4.62 44.14 -69.71
CA ASP A 633 4.30 45.58 -69.72
C ASP A 633 2.94 45.93 -69.08
N GLN A 634 3.04 46.73 -67.99
CA GLN A 634 2.11 47.74 -67.46
C GLN A 634 0.69 47.22 -67.07
N ILE A 635 -0.06 47.69 -66.07
CA ILE A 635 -0.38 49.04 -65.57
C ILE A 635 -1.02 48.84 -64.17
N PHE A 636 -0.71 49.70 -63.19
CA PHE A 636 -1.61 50.47 -62.31
C PHE A 636 -1.02 50.75 -60.91
N LYS A 637 -0.82 52.04 -60.68
CA LYS A 637 -0.41 52.71 -59.44
C LYS A 637 -1.65 53.13 -58.63
N GLU A 638 -1.47 53.12 -57.31
CA GLU A 638 -1.95 54.10 -56.29
C GLU A 638 -3.36 54.69 -56.37
N SER A 639 -4.13 54.56 -55.27
CA SER A 639 -4.69 55.70 -54.52
C SER A 639 -5.65 55.26 -53.40
N THR A 640 -5.24 55.55 -52.16
CA THR A 640 -5.94 56.22 -51.05
C THR A 640 -7.49 56.26 -50.93
N ASN A 641 -7.88 56.09 -49.66
CA ASN A 641 -9.03 56.63 -48.91
C ASN A 641 -10.45 56.09 -49.15
N GLY A 642 -11.05 55.66 -48.04
CA GLY A 642 -12.43 55.23 -47.84
C GLY A 642 -12.55 54.53 -46.49
#